data_AF-A0AAV2YYB9-F1
#
_entry.id   AF-A0AAV2YYB9-F1
#
_cell.length_a   1.000
_cell.length_b   1.000
_cell.length_c   1.000
_cell.angle_alpha   90.00
_cell.angle_beta   90.00
_cell.angle_gamma   90.00
#
_symmetry.space_group_name_H-M   'P 1'
#
loop_
_entity.id
_entity.type
_entity.pdbx_description
1 polymer ?
#
loop_
_entity_poly.entity_id
_entity_poly.type
_entity_poly.pdbx_seq_one_letter_code
_entity_poly.pdbx_strand_id
1 'polypeptide(L)'
;MGWKVTLAFLGHVGGQELAASALVSVWANASKMIVMGFSVSLCTLCGQAYGAQNFRLVGIWFQICLLCIAVLSAIITISFFFVDRILGFITDDQDVLRMANTYARWTAPTVFPLALSCALRQYFQAQEIVIPATIVSALSVLVCLGTNYFLVPPMGLVGAALADTVASTFQPLAMVGYACWWKGYHKKTWFDWELRECLEQERQPLQAASERILFNVWYIIFGVYWGFGLPTMMRCANFLGANNPSAAKHSVRVGLALGSAATAVCVLGVFVWRQPIAQCFTGDVDVILAIEVAIPVFCVAVFMSGLHIIVAAALDATALMTVLVVIIVVGSWVVTLPLSYVFSVVLDASAANLRSNTRIPMAHHRRFLQEVDEIEKQLDQWLNSDAGKEAQEQGFVQMGIMDENAKQDRLERFFLTKLGIDQAQDANPDAVFSLDTPFSLMTDDEFAAFLGNSYNNMGGLTNLNITVEDPHEDEFDGFNVLGASKDWSTSSSCVAPVKNQGACGSCWAFASVGSLESAHCIKTQKLTLLSEQEVTSCEKQSHGCSGGWPEYALNYIKTKGGICTADAYPYKSGSTQQTGSCQASCSRQPIQISQGVSVRPSESAFVSALDKQPMAVVVAAGNNVWKQYKGGLVSSCPSNQLDHAVLAVGYGDMSGGSHFKIKNSWGTSWGDKGYIYLKRGACGVLQESGVYPTL
;
A
#
# COMPACT_ATOMS: atom_id res chain seq x y z
N MET A 1 -43.25 -4.23 1.67
CA MET A 1 -44.59 -4.46 2.23
C MET A 1 -45.70 -4.20 1.20
N GLY A 2 -45.62 -3.14 0.39
CA GLY A 2 -46.64 -2.82 -0.64
C GLY A 2 -47.00 -3.97 -1.61
N TRP A 3 -46.05 -4.76 -2.09
CA TRP A 3 -46.36 -5.88 -3.00
C TRP A 3 -47.34 -6.92 -2.42
N LYS A 4 -47.31 -7.16 -1.10
CA LYS A 4 -48.25 -8.07 -0.43
C LYS A 4 -49.67 -7.50 -0.40
N VAL A 5 -49.79 -6.17 -0.34
CA VAL A 5 -51.07 -5.47 -0.44
C VAL A 5 -51.64 -5.67 -1.84
N THR A 6 -50.86 -5.40 -2.88
CA THR A 6 -51.26 -5.59 -4.28
C THR A 6 -51.70 -7.03 -4.57
N LEU A 7 -51.00 -8.04 -4.04
CA LEU A 7 -51.41 -9.45 -4.17
C LEU A 7 -52.71 -9.79 -3.44
N ALA A 8 -52.95 -9.20 -2.26
CA ALA A 8 -54.20 -9.42 -1.53
C ALA A 8 -55.40 -8.91 -2.34
N PHE A 9 -55.28 -7.74 -2.96
CA PHE A 9 -56.32 -7.21 -3.86
C PHE A 9 -56.48 -8.07 -5.13
N LEU A 10 -55.40 -8.54 -5.74
CA LEU A 10 -55.46 -9.42 -6.92
C LEU A 10 -56.07 -10.80 -6.60
N GLY A 11 -55.87 -11.31 -5.39
CA GLY A 11 -56.50 -12.56 -4.93
C GLY A 11 -58.04 -12.49 -4.90
N HIS A 12 -58.62 -11.29 -4.77
CA HIS A 12 -60.06 -11.06 -4.87
C HIS A 12 -60.56 -10.90 -6.32
N VAL A 13 -59.66 -10.67 -7.29
CA VAL A 13 -59.99 -10.54 -8.71
C VAL A 13 -60.10 -11.91 -9.37
N GLY A 14 -59.10 -12.78 -9.16
CA GLY A 14 -59.12 -14.14 -9.71
C GLY A 14 -57.79 -14.89 -9.57
N GLY A 15 -57.86 -16.22 -9.65
CA GLY A 15 -56.69 -17.09 -9.46
C GLY A 15 -55.67 -17.03 -10.60
N GLN A 16 -56.11 -16.71 -11.82
CA GLN A 16 -55.21 -16.60 -12.98
C GLN A 16 -54.45 -15.26 -13.00
N GLU A 17 -55.09 -14.18 -12.54
CA GLU A 17 -54.49 -12.86 -12.36
C GLU A 17 -53.42 -12.88 -11.26
N LEU A 18 -53.70 -13.62 -10.18
CA LEU A 18 -52.74 -13.85 -9.11
C LEU A 18 -51.52 -14.66 -9.61
N ALA A 19 -51.76 -15.71 -10.41
CA ALA A 19 -50.70 -16.49 -11.03
C ALA A 19 -49.84 -15.68 -12.02
N ALA A 20 -50.49 -14.84 -12.85
CA ALA A 20 -49.81 -13.95 -13.79
C ALA A 20 -48.93 -12.91 -13.10
N SER A 21 -49.44 -12.26 -12.04
CA SER A 21 -48.69 -11.31 -11.22
C SER A 21 -47.50 -11.96 -10.50
N ALA A 22 -47.70 -13.17 -9.96
CA ALA A 22 -46.63 -13.93 -9.33
C ALA A 22 -45.52 -14.29 -10.33
N LEU A 23 -45.89 -14.67 -11.55
CA LEU A 23 -44.94 -15.04 -12.61
C LEU A 23 -44.10 -13.84 -13.06
N VAL A 24 -44.71 -12.66 -13.25
CA VAL A 24 -43.98 -11.42 -13.55
C VAL A 24 -43.12 -10.98 -12.36
N SER A 25 -43.58 -11.19 -11.13
CA SER A 25 -42.81 -10.87 -9.93
C SER A 25 -41.50 -11.65 -9.84
N VAL A 26 -41.42 -12.85 -10.41
CA VAL A 26 -40.15 -13.61 -10.54
C VAL A 26 -39.14 -12.81 -11.37
N TRP A 27 -39.53 -12.37 -12.57
CA TRP A 27 -38.68 -11.56 -13.44
C TRP A 27 -38.34 -10.20 -12.81
N ALA A 28 -39.34 -9.56 -12.21
CA ALA A 28 -39.18 -8.26 -11.59
C ALA A 28 -38.23 -8.31 -10.39
N ASN A 29 -38.27 -9.37 -9.57
CA ASN A 29 -37.38 -9.50 -8.42
C ASN A 29 -35.93 -9.79 -8.84
N ALA A 30 -35.70 -10.65 -9.84
CA ALA A 30 -34.37 -10.88 -10.38
C ALA A 30 -33.75 -9.57 -10.93
N SER A 31 -34.55 -8.82 -11.68
CA SER A 31 -34.15 -7.52 -12.23
C SER A 31 -33.89 -6.47 -11.14
N LYS A 32 -34.71 -6.45 -10.09
CA LYS A 32 -34.55 -5.54 -8.94
C LYS A 32 -33.27 -5.80 -8.16
N MET A 33 -32.81 -7.05 -8.05
CA MET A 33 -31.55 -7.37 -7.36
C MET A 33 -30.32 -6.81 -8.07
N ILE A 34 -30.31 -6.78 -9.40
CA ILE A 34 -29.22 -6.17 -10.20
C ILE A 34 -29.07 -4.68 -9.86
N VAL A 35 -30.19 -3.98 -9.71
CA VAL A 35 -30.23 -2.56 -9.35
C VAL A 35 -29.91 -2.33 -7.87
N MET A 36 -30.34 -3.26 -7.00
CA MET A 36 -30.08 -3.19 -5.56
C MET A 36 -28.60 -3.35 -5.22
N GLY A 37 -27.84 -4.12 -6.00
CA GLY A 37 -26.39 -4.29 -5.83
C GLY A 37 -25.64 -2.95 -5.80
N PHE A 38 -25.89 -2.07 -6.77
CA PHE A 38 -25.26 -0.73 -6.82
C PHE A 38 -25.68 0.18 -5.66
N SER A 39 -26.94 0.05 -5.22
CA SER A 39 -27.47 0.85 -4.11
C SER A 39 -26.93 0.38 -2.75
N VAL A 40 -26.74 -0.93 -2.55
CA VAL A 40 -26.18 -1.47 -1.30
C VAL A 40 -24.72 -1.04 -1.14
N SER A 41 -23.92 -1.15 -2.20
CA SER A 41 -22.51 -0.72 -2.17
C SER A 41 -22.36 0.76 -1.84
N LEU A 42 -23.25 1.61 -2.36
CA LEU A 42 -23.28 3.05 -2.05
C LEU A 42 -23.31 3.34 -0.54
N CYS A 43 -24.00 2.53 0.27
CA CYS A 43 -24.04 2.73 1.73
C CYS A 43 -22.64 2.61 2.35
N THR A 44 -21.86 1.62 1.92
CA THR A 44 -20.47 1.44 2.37
C THR A 44 -19.59 2.61 1.90
N LEU A 45 -19.70 3.02 0.63
CA LEU A 45 -18.85 4.07 0.06
C LEU A 45 -19.08 5.42 0.73
N CYS A 46 -20.36 5.78 0.88
CA CYS A 46 -20.76 7.00 1.56
C CYS A 46 -20.44 6.92 3.05
N GLY A 47 -20.59 5.76 3.70
CA GLY A 47 -20.30 5.61 5.12
C GLY A 47 -18.82 5.80 5.44
N GLN A 48 -17.93 5.22 4.63
CA GLN A 48 -16.48 5.42 4.74
C GLN A 48 -16.08 6.87 4.49
N ALA A 49 -16.56 7.48 3.40
CA ALA A 49 -16.26 8.87 3.06
C ALA A 49 -16.80 9.85 4.11
N TYR A 50 -17.99 9.59 4.65
CA TYR A 50 -18.60 10.39 5.70
C TYR A 50 -17.85 10.26 7.04
N GLY A 51 -17.42 9.05 7.40
CA GLY A 51 -16.60 8.79 8.59
C GLY A 51 -15.21 9.43 8.50
N ALA A 52 -14.60 9.44 7.30
CA ALA A 52 -13.33 10.12 7.01
C ALA A 52 -13.48 11.65 6.85
N GLN A 53 -14.68 12.20 7.09
CA GLN A 53 -15.02 13.62 6.91
C GLN A 53 -14.83 14.17 5.48
N ASN A 54 -14.69 13.29 4.49
CA ASN A 54 -14.63 13.68 3.08
C ASN A 54 -16.04 13.79 2.49
N PHE A 55 -16.74 14.88 2.84
CA PHE A 55 -18.14 15.08 2.47
C PHE A 55 -18.36 15.30 0.97
N ARG A 56 -17.36 15.81 0.25
CA ARG A 56 -17.43 15.97 -1.22
C ARG A 56 -17.47 14.62 -1.92
N LEU A 57 -16.64 13.68 -1.47
CA LEU A 57 -16.59 12.32 -2.00
C LEU A 57 -17.90 11.55 -1.77
N VAL A 58 -18.63 11.82 -0.68
CA VAL A 58 -19.98 11.27 -0.44
C VAL A 58 -20.95 11.66 -1.56
N GLY A 59 -20.90 12.93 -2.00
CA GLY A 59 -21.70 13.43 -3.12
C GLY A 59 -21.32 12.79 -4.45
N ILE A 60 -20.02 12.66 -4.72
CA ILE A 60 -19.50 12.02 -5.95
C ILE A 60 -19.98 10.57 -6.04
N TRP A 61 -19.85 9.80 -4.95
CA TRP A 61 -20.34 8.40 -4.93
C TRP A 61 -21.83 8.30 -5.20
N PHE A 62 -22.61 9.24 -4.66
CA PHE A 62 -24.03 9.29 -4.91
C PHE A 62 -24.34 9.57 -6.39
N GLN A 63 -23.64 10.52 -7.03
CA GLN A 63 -23.80 10.84 -8.45
C GLN A 63 -23.45 9.66 -9.37
N ILE A 64 -22.35 8.95 -9.08
CA ILE A 64 -21.97 7.72 -9.81
C ILE A 64 -23.06 6.67 -9.70
N CYS A 65 -23.59 6.45 -8.49
CA CYS A 65 -24.68 5.51 -8.28
C CYS A 65 -25.92 5.90 -9.10
N LEU A 66 -26.30 7.19 -9.13
CA LEU A 66 -27.43 7.69 -9.93
C LEU A 66 -27.26 7.43 -11.43
N LEU A 67 -26.04 7.60 -11.96
CA LEU A 67 -25.73 7.31 -13.36
C LEU A 67 -25.85 5.81 -13.67
N CYS A 68 -25.24 4.96 -12.84
CA CYS A 68 -25.30 3.51 -13.00
C CYS A 68 -26.74 2.98 -12.93
N ILE A 69 -27.53 3.42 -11.95
CA ILE A 69 -28.92 2.95 -11.82
C ILE A 69 -29.79 3.46 -12.97
N ALA A 70 -29.53 4.64 -13.53
CA ALA A 70 -30.29 5.16 -14.68
C ALA A 70 -30.08 4.28 -15.91
N VAL A 71 -28.83 3.96 -16.24
CA VAL A 71 -28.48 3.09 -17.38
C VAL A 71 -29.04 1.68 -17.19
N LEU A 72 -28.82 1.07 -16.02
CA LEU A 72 -29.29 -0.28 -15.73
C LEU A 72 -30.81 -0.37 -15.69
N SER A 73 -31.48 0.63 -15.12
CA SER A 73 -32.94 0.68 -15.09
C SER A 73 -33.52 0.80 -16.50
N ALA A 74 -32.87 1.52 -17.43
CA ALA A 74 -33.32 1.58 -18.81
C ALA A 74 -33.25 0.19 -19.50
N ILE A 75 -32.13 -0.52 -19.33
CA ILE A 75 -31.95 -1.89 -19.87
C ILE A 75 -33.01 -2.84 -19.31
N ILE A 76 -33.23 -2.81 -18.00
CA ILE A 76 -34.23 -3.64 -17.33
C ILE A 76 -35.64 -3.26 -17.80
N THR A 77 -35.97 -1.98 -17.91
CA THR A 77 -37.29 -1.54 -18.37
C THR A 77 -37.58 -2.07 -19.77
N ILE A 78 -36.58 -2.05 -20.67
CA ILE A 78 -36.70 -2.65 -22.02
C ILE A 78 -36.97 -4.16 -21.92
N SER A 79 -36.31 -4.86 -21.00
CA SER A 79 -36.51 -6.32 -20.84
C SER A 79 -37.96 -6.70 -20.49
N PHE A 80 -38.70 -5.83 -19.80
CA PHE A 80 -40.10 -6.08 -19.42
C PHE A 80 -41.04 -6.17 -20.64
N PHE A 81 -40.64 -5.65 -21.81
CA PHE A 81 -41.39 -5.77 -23.05
C PHE A 81 -41.23 -7.13 -23.75
N PHE A 82 -40.22 -7.92 -23.35
CA PHE A 82 -39.88 -9.23 -23.91
C PHE A 82 -40.13 -10.39 -22.93
N VAL A 83 -40.89 -10.12 -21.87
CA VAL A 83 -41.19 -11.08 -20.80
C VAL A 83 -41.97 -12.29 -21.30
N ASP A 84 -42.78 -12.14 -22.35
CA ASP A 84 -43.48 -13.24 -23.01
C ASP A 84 -42.54 -14.33 -23.54
N ARG A 85 -41.41 -13.95 -24.15
CA ARG A 85 -40.39 -14.91 -24.64
C ARG A 85 -39.67 -15.62 -23.50
N ILE A 86 -39.47 -14.93 -22.39
CA ILE A 86 -38.76 -15.47 -21.22
C ILE A 86 -39.67 -16.40 -20.43
N LEU A 87 -40.92 -16.00 -20.19
CA LEU A 87 -41.89 -16.77 -19.41
C LEU A 87 -42.46 -17.96 -20.19
N GLY A 88 -42.44 -17.93 -21.52
CA GLY A 88 -42.81 -19.08 -22.36
C GLY A 88 -41.93 -20.32 -22.16
N PHE A 89 -40.74 -20.17 -21.57
CA PHE A 89 -39.92 -21.32 -21.15
C PHE A 89 -40.35 -21.93 -19.80
N ILE A 90 -41.24 -21.27 -19.06
CA ILE A 90 -41.58 -21.61 -17.65
C ILE A 90 -42.95 -22.26 -17.53
N THR A 91 -43.89 -21.90 -18.40
CA THR A 91 -45.27 -22.41 -18.42
C THR A 91 -45.83 -22.41 -19.85
N ASP A 92 -46.60 -23.44 -20.20
CA ASP A 92 -47.28 -23.56 -21.49
C ASP A 92 -48.69 -22.92 -21.50
N ASP A 93 -49.14 -22.40 -20.35
CA ASP A 93 -50.46 -21.75 -20.19
C ASP A 93 -50.52 -20.40 -20.91
N GLN A 94 -51.16 -20.38 -22.07
CA GLN A 94 -51.24 -19.22 -22.97
C GLN A 94 -52.04 -18.05 -22.38
N ASP A 95 -53.03 -18.31 -21.53
CA ASP A 95 -53.86 -17.26 -20.95
C ASP A 95 -53.13 -16.55 -19.80
N VAL A 96 -52.45 -17.32 -18.95
CA VAL A 96 -51.59 -16.77 -17.90
C VAL A 96 -50.41 -16.00 -18.51
N LEU A 97 -49.83 -16.47 -19.62
CA LEU A 97 -48.76 -15.75 -20.34
C LEU A 97 -49.25 -14.41 -20.92
N ARG A 98 -50.45 -14.36 -21.50
CA ARG A 98 -51.03 -13.12 -22.04
C ARG A 98 -51.28 -12.10 -20.93
N MET A 99 -51.81 -12.54 -19.80
CA MET A 99 -52.03 -11.70 -18.61
C MET A 99 -50.70 -11.22 -18.01
N ALA A 100 -49.70 -12.10 -17.91
CA ALA A 100 -48.37 -11.78 -17.42
C ALA A 100 -47.66 -10.74 -18.30
N ASN A 101 -47.73 -10.87 -19.64
CA ASN A 101 -47.16 -9.89 -20.56
C ASN A 101 -47.80 -8.51 -20.39
N THR A 102 -49.13 -8.47 -20.24
CA THR A 102 -49.86 -7.22 -19.99
C THR A 102 -49.42 -6.59 -18.68
N TYR A 103 -49.40 -7.36 -17.59
CA TYR A 103 -48.96 -6.88 -16.28
C TYR A 103 -47.50 -6.39 -16.28
N ALA A 104 -46.60 -7.10 -16.96
CA ALA A 104 -45.19 -6.73 -17.07
C ALA A 104 -45.00 -5.36 -17.73
N ARG A 105 -45.65 -5.11 -18.87
CA ARG A 105 -45.53 -3.82 -19.58
C ARG A 105 -46.01 -2.63 -18.74
N TRP A 106 -47.12 -2.82 -18.03
CA TRP A 106 -47.67 -1.78 -17.14
C TRP A 106 -46.87 -1.62 -15.84
N THR A 107 -46.09 -2.62 -15.44
CA THR A 107 -45.21 -2.57 -14.27
C THR A 107 -43.82 -2.03 -14.61
N ALA A 108 -43.41 -2.04 -15.89
CA ALA A 108 -42.08 -1.58 -16.33
C ALA A 108 -41.68 -0.18 -15.81
N PRO A 109 -42.59 0.83 -15.75
CA PRO A 109 -42.26 2.15 -15.22
C PRO A 109 -41.85 2.17 -13.73
N THR A 110 -42.12 1.10 -12.97
CA THR A 110 -41.75 1.01 -11.54
C THR A 110 -40.25 0.84 -11.30
N VAL A 111 -39.50 0.40 -12.31
CA VAL A 111 -38.09 -0.02 -12.16
C VAL A 111 -37.22 1.14 -11.69
N PHE A 112 -37.22 2.25 -12.41
CA PHE A 112 -36.37 3.40 -12.09
C PHE A 112 -36.76 4.10 -10.77
N PRO A 113 -38.05 4.40 -10.49
CA PRO A 113 -38.43 5.00 -9.21
C PRO A 113 -38.06 4.14 -8.00
N LEU A 114 -38.19 2.82 -8.11
CA LEU A 114 -37.78 1.91 -7.06
C LEU A 114 -36.26 1.92 -6.87
N ALA A 115 -35.49 1.90 -7.96
CA ALA A 115 -34.03 2.04 -7.96
C ALA A 115 -33.59 3.30 -7.20
N LEU A 116 -34.17 4.43 -7.58
CA LEU A 116 -33.88 5.75 -7.02
C LEU A 116 -34.24 5.80 -5.53
N SER A 117 -35.38 5.22 -5.14
CA SER A 117 -35.79 5.14 -3.73
C SER A 117 -34.81 4.34 -2.87
N CYS A 118 -34.19 3.30 -3.44
CA CYS A 118 -33.19 2.49 -2.76
C CYS A 118 -31.89 3.27 -2.62
N ALA A 119 -31.38 3.86 -3.71
CA ALA A 119 -30.17 4.67 -3.69
C ALA A 119 -30.26 5.83 -2.68
N LEU A 120 -31.38 6.57 -2.66
CA LEU A 120 -31.62 7.65 -1.70
C LEU A 120 -31.62 7.15 -0.25
N ARG A 121 -32.24 6.00 0.00
CA ARG A 121 -32.30 5.40 1.35
C ARG A 121 -30.90 5.05 1.84
N GLN A 122 -30.11 4.40 0.99
CA GLN A 122 -28.74 3.97 1.30
C GLN A 122 -27.81 5.18 1.48
N TYR A 123 -27.98 6.23 0.67
CA TYR A 123 -27.26 7.51 0.80
C TYR A 123 -27.52 8.19 2.15
N PHE A 124 -28.77 8.27 2.60
CA PHE A 124 -29.11 8.87 3.89
C PHE A 124 -28.72 7.97 5.07
N GLN A 125 -28.89 6.66 4.96
CA GLN A 125 -28.47 5.69 5.98
C GLN A 125 -26.96 5.73 6.24
N ALA A 126 -26.15 5.89 5.19
CA ALA A 126 -24.70 6.05 5.31
C ALA A 126 -24.27 7.28 6.13
N GLN A 127 -25.16 8.27 6.25
CA GLN A 127 -24.96 9.49 7.05
C GLN A 127 -25.69 9.41 8.40
N GLU A 128 -26.17 8.23 8.78
CA GLU A 128 -26.98 7.95 9.98
C GLU A 128 -28.37 8.63 9.99
N ILE A 129 -28.87 9.04 8.82
CA ILE A 129 -30.16 9.72 8.65
C ILE A 129 -31.23 8.70 8.24
N VAL A 130 -31.84 8.03 9.23
CA VAL A 130 -32.79 6.92 8.98
C VAL A 130 -34.27 7.34 9.03
N ILE A 131 -34.59 8.43 9.72
CA ILE A 131 -35.97 8.89 9.97
C ILE A 131 -36.77 9.15 8.68
N PRO A 132 -36.26 9.84 7.64
CA PRO A 132 -36.99 10.07 6.39
C PRO A 132 -37.47 8.77 5.75
N ALA A 133 -36.58 7.77 5.69
CA ALA A 133 -36.87 6.48 5.09
C ALA A 133 -38.00 5.75 5.82
N THR A 134 -38.03 5.82 7.15
CA THR A 134 -39.07 5.22 7.98
C THR A 134 -40.44 5.88 7.75
N ILE A 135 -40.51 7.21 7.77
CA ILE A 135 -41.76 7.96 7.55
C ILE A 135 -42.29 7.71 6.14
N VAL A 136 -41.45 7.84 5.12
CA VAL A 136 -41.83 7.62 3.72
C VAL A 136 -42.29 6.19 3.49
N SER A 137 -41.63 5.19 4.10
CA SER A 137 -42.07 3.80 4.02
C SER A 137 -43.44 3.56 4.65
N ALA A 138 -43.74 4.17 5.80
CA ALA A 138 -45.06 4.07 6.42
C ALA A 138 -46.15 4.71 5.55
N LEU A 139 -45.91 5.92 5.05
CA LEU A 139 -46.84 6.62 4.15
C LEU A 139 -47.04 5.88 2.83
N SER A 140 -46.00 5.25 2.29
CA SER A 140 -46.08 4.47 1.05
C SER A 140 -47.03 3.28 1.17
N VAL A 141 -47.20 2.69 2.35
CA VAL A 141 -48.19 1.63 2.58
C VAL A 141 -49.62 2.18 2.45
N LEU A 142 -49.88 3.37 2.99
CA LEU A 142 -51.18 4.04 2.88
C LEU A 142 -51.49 4.42 1.43
N VAL A 143 -50.50 4.95 0.70
CA VAL A 143 -50.63 5.24 -0.73
C VAL A 143 -50.94 3.96 -1.50
N CYS A 144 -50.23 2.86 -1.22
CA CYS A 144 -50.45 1.57 -1.87
C CYS A 144 -51.84 0.99 -1.58
N LEU A 145 -52.34 1.10 -0.35
CA LEU A 145 -53.69 0.69 0.02
C LEU A 145 -54.75 1.52 -0.72
N GLY A 146 -54.59 2.85 -0.73
CA GLY A 146 -55.52 3.75 -1.40
C GLY A 146 -55.55 3.54 -2.92
N THR A 147 -54.39 3.46 -3.57
CA THR A 147 -54.32 3.28 -5.02
C THR A 147 -54.85 1.92 -5.45
N ASN A 148 -54.57 0.84 -4.71
CA ASN A 148 -55.13 -0.47 -5.01
C ASN A 148 -56.65 -0.49 -4.82
N TYR A 149 -57.18 0.14 -3.76
CA TYR A 149 -58.63 0.23 -3.53
C TYR A 149 -59.38 0.93 -4.67
N PHE A 150 -58.81 1.99 -5.24
CA PHE A 150 -59.47 2.74 -6.32
C PHE A 150 -59.21 2.17 -7.72
N LEU A 151 -58.04 1.58 -7.98
CA LEU A 151 -57.63 1.19 -9.34
C LEU A 151 -57.89 -0.29 -9.64
N VAL A 152 -57.79 -1.19 -8.65
CA VAL A 152 -57.95 -2.63 -8.90
C VAL A 152 -59.41 -3.02 -9.22
N PRO A 153 -60.45 -2.53 -8.53
CA PRO A 153 -61.83 -2.89 -8.87
C PRO A 153 -62.25 -2.53 -10.31
N PRO A 154 -61.94 -1.33 -10.86
CA PRO A 154 -62.33 -0.99 -12.24
C PRO A 154 -61.38 -1.52 -13.33
N MET A 155 -60.11 -1.78 -13.03
CA MET A 155 -59.08 -2.08 -14.05
C MET A 155 -58.36 -3.42 -13.85
N GLY A 156 -58.74 -4.20 -12.83
CA GLY A 156 -58.19 -5.52 -12.52
C GLY A 156 -56.65 -5.51 -12.45
N LEU A 157 -56.04 -6.39 -13.24
CA LEU A 157 -54.59 -6.59 -13.30
C LEU A 157 -53.81 -5.32 -13.70
N VAL A 158 -54.34 -4.50 -14.62
CA VAL A 158 -53.72 -3.23 -15.02
C VAL A 158 -53.78 -2.21 -13.89
N GLY A 159 -54.89 -2.18 -13.16
CA GLY A 159 -55.06 -1.33 -11.97
C GLY A 159 -54.03 -1.61 -10.89
N ALA A 160 -53.71 -2.88 -10.66
CA ALA A 160 -52.66 -3.31 -9.74
C ALA A 160 -51.25 -2.82 -10.16
N ALA A 161 -50.91 -2.94 -11.44
CA ALA A 161 -49.62 -2.47 -11.96
C ALA A 161 -49.47 -0.94 -11.88
N LEU A 162 -50.55 -0.20 -12.14
CA LEU A 162 -50.59 1.25 -11.99
C LEU A 162 -50.49 1.67 -10.52
N ALA A 163 -51.16 0.96 -9.61
CA ALA A 163 -51.07 1.20 -8.18
C ALA A 163 -49.63 1.05 -7.66
N ASP A 164 -48.91 0.02 -8.13
CA ASP A 164 -47.49 -0.19 -7.83
C ASP A 164 -46.60 0.91 -8.43
N THR A 165 -46.91 1.39 -9.63
CA THR A 165 -46.19 2.50 -10.28
C THR A 165 -46.33 3.81 -9.48
N VAL A 166 -47.55 4.13 -9.05
CA VAL A 166 -47.81 5.31 -8.22
C VAL A 166 -47.10 5.20 -6.87
N ALA A 167 -47.18 4.04 -6.21
CA ALA A 167 -46.55 3.82 -4.92
C ALA A 167 -45.02 3.87 -5.00
N SER A 168 -44.41 3.30 -6.05
CA SER A 168 -42.96 3.34 -6.26
C SER A 168 -42.44 4.72 -6.65
N THR A 169 -43.24 5.52 -7.37
CA THR A 169 -42.91 6.91 -7.72
C THR A 169 -43.04 7.87 -6.52
N PHE A 170 -44.01 7.61 -5.64
CA PHE A 170 -44.18 8.39 -4.42
C PHE A 170 -42.95 8.35 -3.50
N GLN A 171 -42.30 7.19 -3.35
CA GLN A 171 -41.19 7.00 -2.42
C GLN A 171 -39.99 7.95 -2.65
N PRO A 172 -39.36 7.99 -3.84
CA PRO A 172 -38.23 8.89 -4.06
C PRO A 172 -38.65 10.36 -4.01
N LEU A 173 -39.84 10.73 -4.51
CA LEU A 173 -40.35 12.10 -4.47
C LEU A 173 -40.56 12.59 -3.04
N ALA A 174 -41.22 11.79 -2.21
CA ALA A 174 -41.44 12.12 -0.80
C ALA A 174 -40.11 12.19 -0.02
N MET A 175 -39.16 11.32 -0.36
CA MET A 175 -37.84 11.32 0.27
C MET A 175 -37.03 12.57 -0.08
N VAL A 176 -37.01 12.98 -1.36
CA VAL A 176 -36.36 14.23 -1.80
C VAL A 176 -37.07 15.45 -1.19
N GLY A 177 -38.40 15.48 -1.20
CA GLY A 177 -39.16 16.58 -0.61
C GLY A 177 -38.91 16.76 0.89
N TYR A 178 -38.93 15.67 1.67
CA TYR A 178 -38.68 15.73 3.11
C TYR A 178 -37.19 15.98 3.43
N ALA A 179 -36.29 15.16 2.88
CA ALA A 179 -34.88 15.14 3.29
C ALA A 179 -34.07 16.24 2.62
N CYS A 180 -34.34 16.55 1.35
CA CYS A 180 -33.61 17.58 0.62
C CYS A 180 -34.25 18.96 0.78
N TRP A 181 -35.53 19.12 0.43
CA TRP A 181 -36.15 20.45 0.41
C TRP A 181 -36.57 20.97 1.79
N TRP A 182 -37.17 20.15 2.64
CA TRP A 182 -37.62 20.60 3.95
C TRP A 182 -36.50 20.63 4.99
N LYS A 183 -35.75 19.53 5.15
CA LYS A 183 -34.69 19.40 6.18
C LYS A 183 -33.30 19.80 5.71
N GLY A 184 -33.04 19.86 4.40
CA GLY A 184 -31.75 20.32 3.88
C GLY A 184 -30.57 19.37 4.11
N TYR A 185 -30.79 18.08 4.38
CA TYR A 185 -29.72 17.14 4.75
C TYR A 185 -28.63 16.98 3.69
N HIS A 186 -29.01 17.07 2.41
CA HIS A 186 -28.09 16.99 1.27
C HIS A 186 -27.06 18.13 1.21
N LYS A 187 -27.30 19.30 1.82
CA LYS A 187 -26.46 20.50 1.63
C LYS A 187 -25.00 20.32 2.08
N LYS A 188 -24.74 19.39 3.01
CA LYS A 188 -23.41 19.13 3.55
C LYS A 188 -22.55 18.27 2.61
N THR A 189 -23.19 17.41 1.82
CA THR A 189 -22.53 16.30 1.12
C THR A 189 -22.80 16.30 -0.38
N TRP A 190 -23.76 17.07 -0.89
CA TRP A 190 -24.08 17.16 -2.31
C TRP A 190 -24.00 18.62 -2.77
N PHE A 191 -22.94 18.90 -3.53
CA PHE A 191 -22.59 20.22 -4.08
C PHE A 191 -22.96 20.26 -5.58
N ASP A 192 -21.98 20.39 -6.46
CA ASP A 192 -22.14 20.54 -7.91
C ASP A 192 -22.10 19.20 -8.66
N TRP A 193 -22.66 19.19 -9.88
CA TRP A 193 -22.67 18.03 -10.78
C TRP A 193 -21.53 18.14 -11.79
N GLU A 194 -20.41 17.47 -11.52
CA GLU A 194 -19.22 17.48 -12.39
C GLU A 194 -18.89 16.07 -12.88
N LEU A 195 -19.28 15.75 -14.11
CA LEU A 195 -19.06 14.44 -14.74
C LEU A 195 -17.57 14.04 -14.77
N ARG A 196 -16.67 15.03 -14.76
CA ARG A 196 -15.21 14.84 -14.78
C ARG A 196 -14.67 14.28 -13.46
N GLU A 197 -15.19 14.75 -12.32
CA GLU A 197 -14.81 14.24 -10.99
C GLU A 197 -15.36 12.82 -10.75
N CYS A 198 -16.44 12.44 -11.42
CA CYS A 198 -16.90 11.04 -11.43
C CYS A 198 -15.94 10.08 -12.17
N LEU A 199 -15.06 10.61 -13.03
CA LEU A 199 -14.09 9.85 -13.83
C LEU A 199 -12.66 9.94 -13.26
N GLU A 200 -12.32 11.03 -12.57
CA GLU A 200 -11.05 11.23 -11.87
C GLU A 200 -11.18 10.75 -10.41
N GLN A 201 -10.93 9.46 -10.18
CA GLN A 201 -11.09 8.83 -8.87
C GLN A 201 -9.87 9.08 -7.98
N GLU A 202 -10.07 9.72 -6.82
CA GLU A 202 -9.04 9.89 -5.79
C GLU A 202 -8.55 8.53 -5.26
N ARG A 203 -7.23 8.36 -5.13
CA ARG A 203 -6.55 7.10 -4.75
C ARG A 203 -7.08 6.55 -3.42
N GLN A 204 -7.90 5.51 -3.49
CA GLN A 204 -8.13 4.62 -2.36
C GLN A 204 -7.00 3.58 -2.28
N PRO A 205 -6.73 2.99 -1.09
CA PRO A 205 -5.81 1.88 -0.98
C PRO A 205 -6.20 0.76 -1.97
N LEU A 206 -5.23 0.31 -2.74
CA LEU A 206 -5.39 -0.56 -3.91
C LEU A 206 -6.26 -1.81 -3.64
N GLN A 207 -6.04 -2.48 -2.51
CA GLN A 207 -6.79 -3.66 -2.10
C GLN A 207 -8.27 -3.35 -1.83
N ALA A 208 -8.56 -2.24 -1.16
CA ALA A 208 -9.95 -1.84 -0.90
C ALA A 208 -10.68 -1.53 -2.22
N ALA A 209 -10.01 -0.89 -3.19
CA ALA A 209 -10.60 -0.58 -4.49
C ALA A 209 -10.94 -1.83 -5.32
N SER A 210 -10.03 -2.81 -5.38
CA SER A 210 -10.24 -4.05 -6.13
C SER A 210 -11.31 -4.95 -5.50
N GLU A 211 -11.29 -5.10 -4.16
CA GLU A 211 -12.32 -5.84 -3.42
C GLU A 211 -13.71 -5.26 -3.64
N ARG A 212 -13.85 -3.93 -3.62
CA ARG A 212 -15.14 -3.24 -3.86
C ARG A 212 -15.72 -3.56 -5.23
N ILE A 213 -14.88 -3.59 -6.27
CA ILE A 213 -15.33 -3.88 -7.64
C ILE A 213 -15.76 -5.35 -7.75
N LEU A 214 -14.96 -6.28 -7.22
CA LEU A 214 -15.32 -7.70 -7.17
C LEU A 214 -16.61 -7.94 -6.40
N PHE A 215 -16.83 -7.20 -5.30
CA PHE A 215 -18.06 -7.28 -4.52
C PHE A 215 -19.29 -6.79 -5.31
N ASN A 216 -19.16 -5.71 -6.10
CA ASN A 216 -20.22 -5.25 -7.01
C ASN A 216 -20.56 -6.31 -8.06
N VAL A 217 -19.53 -6.89 -8.68
CA VAL A 217 -19.70 -7.96 -9.68
C VAL A 217 -20.40 -9.17 -9.03
N TRP A 218 -20.03 -9.53 -7.80
CA TRP A 218 -20.65 -10.61 -7.05
C TRP A 218 -22.15 -10.38 -6.84
N TYR A 219 -22.56 -9.18 -6.44
CA TYR A 219 -23.99 -8.87 -6.21
C TYR A 219 -24.84 -8.95 -7.48
N ILE A 220 -24.30 -8.52 -8.62
CA ILE A 220 -24.99 -8.63 -9.91
C ILE A 220 -25.25 -10.11 -10.22
N ILE A 221 -24.25 -10.97 -10.03
CA ILE A 221 -24.35 -12.41 -10.27
C ILE A 221 -25.24 -13.08 -9.23
N PHE A 222 -25.18 -12.64 -7.97
CA PHE A 222 -26.00 -13.14 -6.88
C PHE A 222 -27.51 -12.98 -7.15
N GLY A 223 -27.91 -11.92 -7.86
CA GLY A 223 -29.27 -11.74 -8.34
C GLY A 223 -29.76 -12.87 -9.26
N VAL A 224 -28.86 -13.41 -10.10
CA VAL A 224 -29.16 -14.56 -10.98
C VAL A 224 -29.45 -15.80 -10.14
N TYR A 225 -28.68 -16.04 -9.08
CA TYR A 225 -28.85 -17.21 -8.21
C TYR A 225 -30.22 -17.25 -7.55
N TRP A 226 -30.68 -16.12 -7.01
CA TRP A 226 -32.02 -16.01 -6.47
C TRP A 226 -33.11 -16.15 -7.53
N GLY A 227 -32.83 -15.72 -8.77
CA GLY A 227 -33.72 -15.93 -9.92
C GLY A 227 -34.06 -17.39 -10.19
N PHE A 228 -33.14 -18.33 -9.89
CA PHE A 228 -33.39 -19.78 -10.01
C PHE A 228 -33.75 -20.44 -8.68
N GLY A 229 -33.21 -19.96 -7.56
CA GLY A 229 -33.50 -20.49 -6.22
C GLY A 229 -34.97 -20.31 -5.81
N LEU A 230 -35.50 -19.09 -5.91
CA LEU A 230 -36.86 -18.79 -5.44
C LEU A 230 -37.96 -19.57 -6.18
N PRO A 231 -37.93 -19.70 -7.53
CA PRO A 231 -38.92 -20.51 -8.25
C PRO A 231 -38.80 -22.00 -7.92
N THR A 232 -37.58 -22.51 -7.75
CA THR A 232 -37.34 -23.90 -7.36
C THR A 232 -37.94 -24.18 -5.99
N MET A 233 -37.75 -23.26 -5.04
CA MET A 233 -38.33 -23.33 -3.71
C MET A 233 -39.86 -23.34 -3.75
N MET A 234 -40.47 -22.36 -4.42
CA MET A 234 -41.93 -22.23 -4.49
C MET A 234 -42.60 -23.43 -5.18
N ARG A 235 -42.04 -23.92 -6.29
CA ARG A 235 -42.59 -25.09 -6.99
C ARG A 235 -42.44 -26.37 -6.16
N CYS A 236 -41.29 -26.55 -5.50
CA CYS A 236 -41.08 -27.67 -4.59
C CYS A 236 -42.10 -27.65 -3.43
N ALA A 237 -42.27 -26.50 -2.77
CA ALA A 237 -43.23 -26.33 -1.69
C ALA A 237 -44.67 -26.57 -2.14
N ASN A 238 -45.06 -26.08 -3.31
CA ASN A 238 -46.40 -26.31 -3.88
C ASN A 238 -46.66 -27.79 -4.15
N PHE A 239 -45.69 -28.52 -4.73
CA PHE A 239 -45.83 -29.95 -4.98
C PHE A 239 -45.84 -30.79 -3.70
N LEU A 240 -45.08 -30.38 -2.68
CA LEU A 240 -45.15 -31.01 -1.35
C LEU A 240 -46.51 -30.77 -0.69
N GLY A 241 -47.04 -29.54 -0.76
CA GLY A 241 -48.37 -29.20 -0.26
C GLY A 241 -49.50 -29.91 -1.01
N ALA A 242 -49.32 -30.20 -2.30
CA ALA A 242 -50.23 -31.01 -3.11
C ALA A 242 -50.04 -32.54 -2.94
N ASN A 243 -49.22 -32.98 -1.97
CA ASN A 243 -48.88 -34.38 -1.72
C ASN A 243 -48.29 -35.12 -2.94
N ASN A 244 -47.52 -34.43 -3.77
CA ASN A 244 -46.84 -34.98 -4.96
C ASN A 244 -45.30 -34.89 -4.82
N PRO A 245 -44.69 -35.80 -4.04
CA PRO A 245 -43.24 -35.76 -3.77
C PRO A 245 -42.37 -36.08 -5.00
N SER A 246 -42.91 -36.79 -6.00
CA SER A 246 -42.20 -37.09 -7.25
C SER A 246 -41.99 -35.81 -8.07
N ALA A 247 -43.06 -35.01 -8.22
CA ALA A 247 -42.99 -33.73 -8.90
C ALA A 247 -42.12 -32.71 -8.15
N ALA A 248 -42.14 -32.72 -6.81
CA ALA A 248 -41.25 -31.89 -5.99
C ALA A 248 -39.77 -32.21 -6.24
N LYS A 249 -39.39 -33.51 -6.23
CA LYS A 249 -38.02 -33.95 -6.55
C LYS A 249 -37.61 -33.58 -7.97
N HIS A 250 -38.52 -33.71 -8.93
CA HIS A 250 -38.26 -33.33 -10.31
C HIS A 250 -38.01 -31.82 -10.42
N SER A 251 -38.84 -31.00 -9.77
CA SER A 251 -38.67 -29.54 -9.73
C SER A 251 -37.31 -29.10 -9.16
N VAL A 252 -36.84 -29.76 -8.09
CA VAL A 252 -35.52 -29.48 -7.50
C VAL A 252 -34.39 -29.87 -8.44
N ARG A 253 -34.48 -31.01 -9.14
CA ARG A 253 -33.46 -31.44 -10.12
C ARG A 253 -33.36 -30.47 -11.30
N VAL A 254 -34.50 -30.02 -11.81
CA VAL A 254 -34.56 -29.02 -12.88
C VAL A 254 -33.97 -27.69 -12.41
N GLY A 255 -34.32 -27.23 -11.21
CA GLY A 255 -33.77 -26.02 -10.60
C GLY A 255 -32.25 -26.07 -10.41
N LEU A 256 -31.72 -27.20 -9.93
CA LEU A 256 -30.28 -27.44 -9.78
C LEU A 256 -29.56 -27.44 -11.12
N ALA A 257 -30.10 -28.11 -12.14
CA ALA A 257 -29.49 -28.17 -13.47
C ALA A 257 -29.45 -26.79 -14.14
N LEU A 258 -30.59 -26.08 -14.16
CA LEU A 258 -30.69 -24.76 -14.78
C LEU A 258 -29.89 -23.70 -14.01
N GLY A 259 -29.96 -23.70 -12.68
CA GLY A 259 -29.22 -22.75 -11.86
C GLY A 259 -27.71 -22.97 -11.88
N SER A 260 -27.24 -24.24 -11.94
CA SER A 260 -25.82 -24.54 -12.10
C SER A 260 -25.31 -24.15 -13.49
N ALA A 261 -26.11 -24.38 -14.54
CA ALA A 261 -25.78 -23.94 -15.89
C ALA A 261 -25.70 -22.40 -15.98
N ALA A 262 -26.66 -21.69 -15.39
CA ALA A 262 -26.64 -20.23 -15.32
C ALA A 262 -25.42 -19.70 -14.55
N THR A 263 -25.05 -20.38 -13.46
CA THR A 263 -23.86 -20.06 -12.66
C THR A 263 -22.58 -20.24 -13.47
N ALA A 264 -22.44 -21.35 -14.20
CA ALA A 264 -21.29 -21.60 -15.07
C ALA A 264 -21.17 -20.54 -16.19
N VAL A 265 -22.29 -20.11 -16.78
CA VAL A 265 -22.31 -19.03 -17.78
C VAL A 265 -21.85 -17.70 -17.17
N CYS A 266 -22.31 -17.37 -15.96
CA CYS A 266 -21.87 -16.14 -15.28
C CYS A 266 -20.37 -16.17 -14.96
N VAL A 267 -19.86 -17.29 -14.45
CA VAL A 267 -18.43 -17.48 -14.14
C VAL A 267 -17.58 -17.38 -15.40
N LEU A 268 -18.00 -18.02 -16.50
CA LEU A 268 -17.32 -17.93 -17.78
C LEU A 268 -17.30 -16.49 -18.29
N GLY A 269 -18.42 -15.77 -18.17
CA GLY A 269 -18.51 -14.36 -18.55
C GLY A 269 -17.56 -13.47 -17.76
N VAL A 270 -17.52 -13.63 -16.43
CA VAL A 270 -16.57 -12.90 -15.56
C VAL A 270 -15.13 -13.19 -15.95
N PHE A 271 -14.79 -14.45 -16.21
CA PHE A 271 -13.42 -14.84 -16.52
C PHE A 271 -12.96 -14.32 -17.90
N VAL A 272 -13.81 -14.43 -18.91
CA VAL A 272 -13.53 -13.99 -20.29
C VAL A 272 -13.47 -12.47 -20.39
N TRP A 273 -14.42 -11.76 -19.75
CA TRP A 273 -14.53 -10.30 -19.82
C TRP A 273 -13.94 -9.59 -18.59
N ARG A 274 -13.06 -10.24 -17.83
CA ARG A 274 -12.47 -9.69 -16.59
C ARG A 274 -11.88 -8.29 -16.75
N GLN A 275 -11.18 -8.03 -17.85
CA GLN A 275 -10.55 -6.75 -18.15
C GLN A 275 -11.58 -5.66 -18.52
N PRO A 276 -12.47 -5.87 -19.53
CA PRO A 276 -13.55 -4.93 -19.83
C PRO A 276 -14.44 -4.62 -18.62
N ILE A 277 -14.78 -5.63 -17.80
CA ILE A 277 -15.60 -5.44 -16.61
C ILE A 277 -14.88 -4.51 -15.62
N ALA A 278 -13.59 -4.74 -15.33
CA ALA A 278 -12.83 -3.88 -14.44
C ALA A 278 -12.72 -2.42 -14.97
N GLN A 279 -12.51 -2.27 -16.27
CA GLN A 279 -12.43 -0.97 -16.95
C GLN A 279 -13.74 -0.17 -16.90
N CYS A 280 -14.90 -0.83 -16.76
CA CYS A 280 -16.17 -0.14 -16.54
C CYS A 280 -16.26 0.54 -15.17
N PHE A 281 -15.46 0.13 -14.19
CA PHE A 281 -15.50 0.68 -12.83
C PHE A 281 -14.36 1.65 -12.54
N THR A 282 -13.20 1.49 -13.18
CA THR A 282 -12.04 2.35 -12.93
C THR A 282 -11.11 2.40 -14.13
N GLY A 283 -10.48 3.55 -14.34
CA GLY A 283 -9.36 3.71 -15.27
C GLY A 283 -7.99 3.42 -14.62
N ASP A 284 -7.96 3.13 -13.32
CA ASP A 284 -6.73 2.83 -12.59
C ASP A 284 -6.20 1.44 -12.95
N VAL A 285 -5.04 1.43 -13.60
CA VAL A 285 -4.37 0.22 -14.09
C VAL A 285 -3.98 -0.71 -12.94
N ASP A 286 -3.60 -0.17 -11.79
CA ASP A 286 -3.18 -0.96 -10.65
C ASP A 286 -4.38 -1.74 -10.08
N VAL A 287 -5.54 -1.07 -9.99
CA VAL A 287 -6.80 -1.70 -9.52
C VAL A 287 -7.27 -2.77 -10.51
N ILE A 288 -7.16 -2.54 -11.81
CA ILE A 288 -7.50 -3.53 -12.85
C ILE A 288 -6.62 -4.78 -12.73
N LEU A 289 -5.31 -4.62 -12.51
CA LEU A 289 -4.38 -5.73 -12.33
C LEU A 289 -4.66 -6.52 -11.04
N ALA A 290 -4.95 -5.82 -9.94
CA ALA A 290 -5.32 -6.48 -8.68
C ALA A 290 -6.60 -7.33 -8.83
N ILE A 291 -7.59 -6.82 -9.58
CA ILE A 291 -8.80 -7.58 -9.93
C ILE A 291 -8.43 -8.81 -10.77
N GLU A 292 -7.58 -8.67 -11.79
CA GLU A 292 -7.18 -9.78 -12.67
C GLU A 292 -6.53 -10.95 -11.90
N VAL A 293 -5.68 -10.64 -10.92
CA VAL A 293 -5.07 -11.65 -10.04
C VAL A 293 -6.10 -12.36 -9.16
N ALA A 294 -7.13 -11.64 -8.70
CA ALA A 294 -8.16 -12.18 -7.80
C ALA A 294 -9.27 -12.95 -8.53
N ILE A 295 -9.47 -12.72 -9.84
CA ILE A 295 -10.54 -13.32 -10.66
C ILE A 295 -10.61 -14.85 -10.59
N PRO A 296 -9.52 -15.64 -10.64
CA PRO A 296 -9.60 -17.10 -10.57
C PRO A 296 -10.22 -17.60 -9.25
N VAL A 297 -9.79 -17.03 -8.12
CA VAL A 297 -10.33 -17.36 -6.79
C VAL A 297 -11.77 -16.88 -6.67
N PHE A 298 -12.04 -15.68 -7.17
CA PHE A 298 -13.38 -15.11 -7.22
C PHE A 298 -14.35 -15.99 -8.03
N CYS A 299 -13.95 -16.51 -9.19
CA CYS A 299 -14.75 -17.40 -10.03
C CYS A 299 -15.12 -18.71 -9.30
N VAL A 300 -14.19 -19.29 -8.55
CA VAL A 300 -14.47 -20.48 -7.72
C VAL A 300 -15.47 -20.15 -6.62
N ALA A 301 -15.29 -19.02 -5.92
CA ALA A 301 -16.20 -18.58 -4.87
C ALA A 301 -17.62 -18.29 -5.41
N VAL A 302 -17.70 -17.63 -6.55
CA VAL A 302 -18.96 -17.33 -7.28
C VAL A 302 -19.67 -18.62 -7.64
N PHE A 303 -18.96 -19.61 -8.20
CA PHE A 303 -19.54 -20.92 -8.55
C PHE A 303 -20.11 -21.66 -7.33
N MET A 304 -19.32 -21.75 -6.25
CA MET A 304 -19.74 -22.42 -5.01
C MET A 304 -20.92 -21.72 -4.35
N SER A 305 -20.97 -20.39 -4.38
CA SER A 305 -22.08 -19.60 -3.84
C SER A 305 -23.38 -19.85 -4.59
N GLY A 306 -23.33 -19.95 -5.93
CA GLY A 306 -24.51 -20.29 -6.75
C GLY A 306 -25.08 -21.66 -6.40
N LEU A 307 -24.21 -22.67 -6.28
CA LEU A 307 -24.63 -24.02 -5.87
C LEU A 307 -25.26 -24.03 -4.47
N HIS A 308 -24.65 -23.33 -3.52
CA HIS A 308 -25.15 -23.22 -2.15
C HIS A 308 -26.58 -22.64 -2.09
N ILE A 309 -26.85 -21.55 -2.80
CA ILE A 309 -28.16 -20.89 -2.78
C ILE A 309 -29.26 -21.78 -3.34
N ILE A 310 -28.98 -22.51 -4.43
CA ILE A 310 -29.98 -23.38 -5.04
C ILE A 310 -30.30 -24.57 -4.14
N VAL A 311 -29.29 -25.14 -3.47
CA VAL A 311 -29.49 -26.21 -2.47
C VAL A 311 -30.22 -25.68 -1.23
N ALA A 312 -29.87 -24.50 -0.74
CA ALA A 312 -30.54 -23.84 0.37
C ALA A 312 -32.03 -23.60 0.08
N ALA A 313 -32.36 -23.15 -1.13
CA ALA A 313 -33.73 -22.96 -1.58
C ALA A 313 -34.55 -24.27 -1.59
N ALA A 314 -33.93 -25.40 -1.93
CA ALA A 314 -34.57 -26.71 -1.87
C ALA A 314 -34.82 -27.19 -0.43
N LEU A 315 -33.90 -26.89 0.50
CA LEU A 315 -34.07 -27.18 1.93
C LEU A 315 -35.17 -26.32 2.56
N ASP A 316 -35.23 -25.04 2.20
CA ASP A 316 -36.24 -24.11 2.69
C ASP A 316 -37.66 -24.54 2.27
N ALA A 317 -37.81 -25.04 1.04
CA ALA A 317 -39.07 -25.62 0.55
C ALA A 317 -39.57 -26.84 1.36
N THR A 318 -38.68 -27.52 2.09
CA THR A 318 -39.00 -28.68 2.93
C THR A 318 -39.23 -28.32 4.41
N ALA A 319 -39.25 -27.02 4.74
CA ALA A 319 -39.39 -26.50 6.10
C ALA A 319 -38.27 -26.93 7.08
N LEU A 320 -37.10 -27.30 6.57
CA LEU A 320 -35.91 -27.67 7.35
C LEU A 320 -35.02 -26.46 7.67
N MET A 321 -35.62 -25.30 7.99
CA MET A 321 -34.89 -24.05 8.25
C MET A 321 -33.84 -24.18 9.36
N THR A 322 -34.10 -24.97 10.41
CA THR A 322 -33.16 -25.16 11.52
C THR A 322 -31.83 -25.74 11.06
N VAL A 323 -31.86 -26.71 10.13
CA VAL A 323 -30.64 -27.33 9.58
C VAL A 323 -29.87 -26.31 8.75
N LEU A 324 -30.57 -25.53 7.93
CA LEU A 324 -29.97 -24.49 7.10
C LEU A 324 -29.30 -23.39 7.96
N VAL A 325 -29.97 -22.93 9.02
CA VAL A 325 -29.43 -21.93 9.94
C VAL A 325 -28.16 -22.44 10.63
N VAL A 326 -28.14 -23.69 11.10
CA VAL A 326 -26.94 -24.28 11.72
C VAL A 326 -25.78 -24.33 10.73
N ILE A 327 -26.01 -24.78 9.50
CA ILE A 327 -24.97 -24.85 8.45
C ILE A 327 -24.41 -23.46 8.14
N ILE A 328 -25.27 -22.45 7.99
CA ILE A 328 -24.85 -21.07 7.68
C ILE A 328 -24.06 -20.46 8.84
N VAL A 329 -24.52 -20.63 10.08
CA VAL A 329 -23.85 -20.07 11.26
C VAL A 329 -22.48 -20.71 11.45
N VAL A 330 -22.38 -22.05 11.42
CA VAL A 330 -21.10 -22.75 11.57
C VAL A 330 -20.17 -22.42 10.39
N GLY A 331 -20.67 -22.47 9.15
CA GLY A 331 -19.87 -22.16 7.97
C GLY A 331 -19.33 -20.73 7.96
N SER A 332 -20.14 -19.75 8.35
CA SER A 332 -19.73 -18.33 8.30
C SER A 332 -18.84 -17.95 9.49
N TRP A 333 -19.24 -18.31 10.71
CA TRP A 333 -18.59 -17.82 11.93
C TRP A 333 -17.48 -18.72 12.44
N VAL A 334 -17.60 -20.04 12.30
CA VAL A 334 -16.63 -21.00 12.84
C VAL A 334 -15.56 -21.36 11.81
N VAL A 335 -15.91 -21.34 10.51
CA VAL A 335 -14.98 -21.73 9.44
C VAL A 335 -14.47 -20.52 8.67
N THR A 336 -15.37 -19.74 8.06
CA THR A 336 -14.98 -18.68 7.13
C THR A 336 -14.25 -17.54 7.84
N LEU A 337 -14.78 -17.04 8.96
CA LEU A 337 -14.18 -15.91 9.68
C LEU A 337 -12.75 -16.22 10.18
N PRO A 338 -12.48 -17.34 10.89
CA PRO A 338 -11.12 -17.66 11.31
C PRO A 338 -10.15 -17.91 10.15
N LEU A 339 -10.59 -18.61 9.09
CA LEU A 339 -9.75 -18.81 7.91
C LEU A 339 -9.45 -17.50 7.21
N SER A 340 -10.43 -16.60 7.09
CA SER A 340 -10.22 -15.28 6.49
C SER A 340 -9.16 -14.48 7.26
N TYR A 341 -9.18 -14.52 8.60
CA TYR A 341 -8.15 -13.89 9.42
C TYR A 341 -6.77 -14.53 9.23
N VAL A 342 -6.69 -15.85 9.18
CA VAL A 342 -5.41 -16.56 8.97
C VAL A 342 -4.83 -16.25 7.59
N PHE A 343 -5.62 -16.28 6.53
CA PHE A 343 -5.13 -16.03 5.17
C PHE A 343 -4.84 -14.55 4.89
N SER A 344 -5.64 -13.63 5.41
CA SER A 344 -5.47 -12.20 5.14
C SER A 344 -4.49 -11.50 6.08
N VAL A 345 -4.42 -11.91 7.35
CA VAL A 345 -3.60 -11.21 8.36
C VAL A 345 -2.37 -12.02 8.74
N VAL A 346 -2.55 -13.30 9.11
CA VAL A 346 -1.46 -14.10 9.67
C VAL A 346 -0.46 -14.50 8.59
N LEU A 347 -0.94 -15.03 7.46
CA LEU A 347 -0.07 -15.46 6.36
C LEU A 347 0.53 -14.27 5.60
N ASP A 348 -0.16 -13.13 5.53
CA ASP A 348 0.39 -11.92 4.92
C ASP A 348 1.44 -11.27 5.82
N ALA A 349 1.24 -11.22 7.14
CA ALA A 349 2.28 -10.79 8.09
C ALA A 349 3.48 -11.76 8.15
N SER A 350 3.22 -13.07 8.03
CA SER A 350 4.28 -14.09 7.96
C SER A 350 5.05 -14.03 6.65
N ALA A 351 4.37 -13.73 5.54
CA ALA A 351 4.98 -13.52 4.23
C ALA A 351 5.74 -12.19 4.18
N ALA A 352 5.22 -11.11 4.76
CA ALA A 352 5.88 -9.81 4.87
C ALA A 352 7.18 -9.92 5.68
N ASN A 353 7.18 -10.64 6.81
CA ASN A 353 8.39 -10.87 7.63
C ASN A 353 9.44 -11.78 6.95
N LEU A 354 9.11 -12.45 5.85
CA LEU A 354 10.02 -13.31 5.07
C LEU A 354 10.33 -12.76 3.66
N ARG A 355 9.67 -11.68 3.21
CA ARG A 355 9.66 -11.27 1.77
C ARG A 355 9.74 -9.75 1.54
N SER A 356 10.07 -8.93 2.54
CA SER A 356 9.82 -7.48 2.46
C SER A 356 10.74 -6.65 1.56
N ASN A 357 11.96 -7.07 1.17
CA ASN A 357 12.92 -6.12 0.58
C ASN A 357 13.43 -6.41 -0.82
N THR A 358 13.07 -7.54 -1.43
CA THR A 358 13.54 -7.85 -2.79
C THR A 358 12.43 -7.78 -3.81
N ARG A 359 11.15 -7.90 -3.41
CA ARG A 359 10.04 -7.88 -4.36
C ARG A 359 9.66 -6.46 -4.76
N ILE A 360 9.60 -6.23 -6.06
CA ILE A 360 9.29 -4.94 -6.67
C ILE A 360 7.85 -4.52 -6.30
N PRO A 361 7.63 -3.32 -5.74
CA PRO A 361 6.29 -2.82 -5.47
C PRO A 361 5.42 -2.88 -6.72
N MET A 362 4.14 -3.28 -6.57
CA MET A 362 3.25 -3.49 -7.71
C MET A 362 3.17 -2.27 -8.65
N ALA A 363 3.24 -1.05 -8.11
CA ALA A 363 3.28 0.20 -8.86
C ALA A 363 4.45 0.30 -9.87
N HIS A 364 5.56 -0.40 -9.61
CA HIS A 364 6.75 -0.41 -10.46
C HIS A 364 6.94 -1.75 -11.21
N HIS A 365 6.07 -2.73 -10.98
CA HIS A 365 6.19 -4.06 -11.58
C HIS A 365 6.07 -4.04 -13.11
N ARG A 366 5.17 -3.20 -13.67
CA ARG A 366 5.09 -3.01 -15.13
C ARG A 366 6.39 -2.44 -15.69
N ARG A 367 6.97 -1.43 -15.05
CA ARG A 367 8.24 -0.80 -15.48
C ARG A 367 9.37 -1.83 -15.45
N PHE A 368 9.43 -2.64 -14.40
CA PHE A 368 10.38 -3.75 -14.32
C PHE A 368 10.25 -4.73 -15.49
N LEU A 369 9.04 -5.23 -15.78
CA LEU A 369 8.83 -6.15 -16.89
C LEU A 369 9.18 -5.55 -18.26
N GLN A 370 9.07 -4.24 -18.42
CA GLN A 370 9.46 -3.53 -19.64
C GLN A 370 10.97 -3.32 -19.75
N GLU A 371 11.66 -3.19 -18.63
CA GLU A 371 13.09 -2.88 -18.56
C GLU A 371 13.97 -4.10 -18.24
N VAL A 372 13.39 -5.27 -17.98
CA VAL A 372 14.10 -6.45 -17.42
C VAL A 372 15.31 -6.86 -18.26
N ASP A 373 15.19 -6.86 -19.59
CA ASP A 373 16.29 -7.23 -20.50
C ASP A 373 17.46 -6.22 -20.42
N GLU A 374 17.15 -4.94 -20.26
CA GLU A 374 18.17 -3.89 -20.12
C GLU A 374 18.80 -3.92 -18.72
N ILE A 375 18.00 -4.19 -17.69
CA ILE A 375 18.47 -4.38 -16.31
C ILE A 375 19.42 -5.57 -16.23
N GLU A 376 19.12 -6.68 -16.91
CA GLU A 376 19.99 -7.85 -16.97
C GLU A 376 21.35 -7.50 -17.58
N LYS A 377 21.36 -6.77 -18.69
CA LYS A 377 22.59 -6.30 -19.32
C LYS A 377 23.39 -5.35 -18.41
N GLN A 378 22.73 -4.42 -17.73
CA GLN A 378 23.39 -3.49 -16.81
C GLN A 378 23.96 -4.21 -15.58
N LEU A 379 23.23 -5.20 -15.06
CA LEU A 379 23.71 -6.05 -13.98
C LEU A 379 24.97 -6.83 -14.39
N ASP A 380 24.98 -7.41 -15.58
CA ASP A 380 26.15 -8.12 -16.12
C ASP A 380 27.34 -7.17 -16.31
N GLN A 381 27.11 -5.96 -16.81
CA GLN A 381 28.16 -4.94 -16.92
C GLN A 381 28.71 -4.55 -15.56
N TRP A 382 27.84 -4.34 -14.58
CA TRP A 382 28.23 -4.00 -13.22
C TRP A 382 29.02 -5.14 -12.57
N LEU A 383 28.60 -6.41 -12.71
CA LEU A 383 29.33 -7.57 -12.18
C LEU A 383 30.76 -7.68 -12.71
N ASN A 384 31.01 -7.20 -13.95
CA ASN A 384 32.33 -7.19 -14.58
C ASN A 384 33.13 -5.90 -14.33
N SER A 385 32.48 -4.86 -13.78
CA SER A 385 33.13 -3.61 -13.40
C SER A 385 34.02 -3.78 -12.17
N ASP A 386 34.86 -2.79 -11.88
CA ASP A 386 35.70 -2.80 -10.68
C ASP A 386 34.85 -2.74 -9.41
N ALA A 387 33.71 -2.02 -9.44
CA ALA A 387 32.76 -1.96 -8.32
C ALA A 387 32.12 -3.34 -8.05
N GLY A 388 31.74 -4.07 -9.09
CA GLY A 388 31.18 -5.42 -8.94
C GLY A 388 32.19 -6.44 -8.42
N LYS A 389 33.45 -6.37 -8.88
CA LYS A 389 34.54 -7.21 -8.36
C LYS A 389 34.84 -6.90 -6.90
N GLU A 390 34.92 -5.62 -6.53
CA GLU A 390 35.09 -5.20 -5.14
C GLU A 390 33.95 -5.70 -4.27
N ALA A 391 32.70 -5.61 -4.74
CA ALA A 391 31.54 -6.13 -4.02
C ALA A 391 31.64 -7.63 -3.74
N GLN A 392 32.22 -8.41 -4.66
CA GLN A 392 32.47 -9.84 -4.47
C GLN A 392 33.63 -10.09 -3.49
N GLU A 393 34.74 -9.36 -3.63
CA GLU A 393 35.91 -9.48 -2.77
C GLU A 393 35.60 -9.13 -1.30
N GLN A 394 34.78 -8.11 -1.07
CA GLN A 394 34.35 -7.69 0.27
C GLN A 394 33.19 -8.55 0.82
N GLY A 395 32.57 -9.39 -0.01
CA GLY A 395 31.44 -10.23 0.39
C GLY A 395 30.11 -9.48 0.53
N PHE A 396 29.95 -8.33 -0.14
CA PHE A 396 28.68 -7.59 -0.23
C PHE A 396 27.66 -8.29 -1.13
N VAL A 397 28.12 -9.17 -2.02
CA VAL A 397 27.26 -9.98 -2.91
C VAL A 397 27.48 -11.46 -2.65
N GLN A 398 26.40 -12.18 -2.37
CA GLN A 398 26.45 -13.64 -2.29
C GLN A 398 26.40 -14.25 -3.70
N MET A 399 27.57 -14.64 -4.21
CA MET A 399 27.73 -15.33 -5.49
C MET A 399 27.45 -16.85 -5.40
N GLY A 400 26.53 -17.27 -4.53
CA GLY A 400 26.12 -18.67 -4.36
C GLY A 400 25.59 -19.31 -5.65
N ILE A 401 25.18 -20.59 -5.57
CA ILE A 401 24.72 -21.38 -6.72
C ILE A 401 23.69 -20.58 -7.54
N MET A 402 24.01 -20.37 -8.81
CA MET A 402 23.16 -19.69 -9.80
C MET A 402 21.95 -20.59 -10.13
N ASP A 403 20.93 -20.57 -9.27
CA ASP A 403 19.60 -21.05 -9.63
C ASP A 403 18.74 -19.90 -10.19
N GLU A 404 17.62 -20.24 -10.83
CA GLU A 404 16.70 -19.25 -11.44
C GLU A 404 16.16 -18.25 -10.41
N ASN A 405 16.00 -18.67 -9.14
CA ASN A 405 15.51 -17.78 -8.09
C ASN A 405 16.56 -16.75 -7.68
N ALA A 406 17.84 -17.15 -7.59
CA ALA A 406 18.96 -16.26 -7.28
C ALA A 406 19.22 -15.26 -8.41
N LYS A 407 19.04 -15.67 -9.67
CA LYS A 407 19.10 -14.76 -10.82
C LYS A 407 17.99 -13.70 -10.75
N GLN A 408 16.75 -14.14 -10.53
CA GLN A 408 15.61 -13.25 -10.41
C GLN A 408 15.77 -12.26 -9.24
N ASP A 409 16.22 -12.74 -8.08
CA ASP A 409 16.45 -11.90 -6.89
C ASP A 409 17.47 -10.78 -7.15
N ARG A 410 18.57 -11.07 -7.87
CA ARG A 410 19.56 -10.05 -8.24
C ARG A 410 19.00 -9.00 -9.19
N LEU A 411 18.20 -9.42 -10.17
CA LEU A 411 17.54 -8.48 -11.09
C LEU A 411 16.57 -7.56 -10.36
N GLU A 412 15.77 -8.11 -9.45
CA GLU A 412 14.82 -7.32 -8.66
C GLU A 412 15.54 -6.32 -7.74
N ARG A 413 16.60 -6.75 -7.05
CA ARG A 413 17.46 -5.86 -6.24
C ARG A 413 18.08 -4.73 -7.07
N PHE A 414 18.65 -5.08 -8.22
CA PHE A 414 19.31 -4.09 -9.08
C PHE A 414 18.31 -3.06 -9.63
N PHE A 415 17.09 -3.50 -9.96
CA PHE A 415 16.01 -2.59 -10.33
C PHE A 415 15.58 -1.68 -9.19
N LEU A 416 15.44 -2.20 -7.97
CA LEU A 416 15.10 -1.39 -6.79
C LEU A 416 16.18 -0.33 -6.51
N THR A 417 17.45 -0.68 -6.68
CA THR A 417 18.55 0.30 -6.60
C THR A 417 18.40 1.40 -7.65
N LYS A 418 18.07 1.05 -8.90
CA LYS A 418 17.82 2.05 -9.96
C LYS A 418 16.66 2.99 -9.59
N LEU A 419 15.58 2.46 -9.01
CA LEU A 419 14.48 3.28 -8.51
C LEU A 419 14.92 4.20 -7.36
N GLY A 420 15.75 3.72 -6.45
CA GLY A 420 16.33 4.52 -5.37
C GLY A 420 17.25 5.63 -5.88
N ILE A 421 17.98 5.40 -6.98
CA ILE A 421 18.78 6.41 -7.67
C ILE A 421 17.88 7.51 -8.25
N ASP A 422 16.79 7.15 -8.94
CA ASP A 422 15.83 8.12 -9.49
C ASP A 422 15.32 9.05 -8.36
N GLN A 423 14.92 8.47 -7.22
CA GLN A 423 14.44 9.22 -6.05
C GLN A 423 15.52 10.09 -5.41
N ALA A 424 16.74 9.58 -5.27
CA ALA A 424 17.86 10.33 -4.71
C ALA A 424 18.24 11.51 -5.59
N GLN A 425 18.21 11.32 -6.92
CA GLN A 425 18.51 12.34 -7.92
C GLN A 425 17.47 13.45 -7.93
N ASP A 426 16.17 13.12 -7.86
CA ASP A 426 15.08 14.10 -7.76
C ASP A 426 15.19 14.96 -6.49
N ALA A 427 15.58 14.36 -5.37
CA ALA A 427 15.76 15.05 -4.10
C ALA A 427 17.07 15.87 -4.01
N ASN A 428 18.06 15.57 -4.85
CA ASN A 428 19.39 16.17 -4.82
C ASN A 428 19.86 16.51 -6.25
N PRO A 429 19.33 17.60 -6.84
CA PRO A 429 19.59 17.93 -8.25
C PRO A 429 21.07 18.27 -8.54
N ASP A 430 21.83 18.72 -7.53
CA ASP A 430 23.25 19.05 -7.65
C ASP A 430 24.19 17.87 -7.35
N ALA A 431 23.65 16.71 -6.98
CA ALA A 431 24.40 15.47 -6.76
C ALA A 431 24.32 14.54 -7.99
N VAL A 432 25.23 13.60 -8.07
CA VAL A 432 25.28 12.54 -9.08
C VAL A 432 25.27 11.20 -8.37
N PHE A 433 24.30 10.37 -8.72
CA PHE A 433 24.16 9.00 -8.24
C PHE A 433 24.39 8.02 -9.38
N SER A 434 24.94 6.85 -9.08
CA SER A 434 25.31 5.85 -10.09
C SER A 434 25.13 4.44 -9.57
N LEU A 435 24.85 3.50 -10.47
CA LEU A 435 24.90 2.06 -10.22
C LEU A 435 26.35 1.56 -10.10
N ASP A 436 27.36 2.36 -10.46
CA ASP A 436 28.78 2.02 -10.35
C ASP A 436 29.32 2.24 -8.93
N THR A 437 28.73 1.51 -7.98
CA THR A 437 29.14 1.44 -6.57
C THR A 437 29.17 -0.03 -6.11
N PRO A 438 30.05 -0.39 -5.14
CA PRO A 438 30.13 -1.78 -4.64
C PRO A 438 28.87 -2.22 -3.86
N PHE A 439 27.94 -1.31 -3.57
CA PHE A 439 26.75 -1.56 -2.78
C PHE A 439 25.47 -1.75 -3.63
N SER A 440 25.57 -1.70 -4.96
CA SER A 440 24.40 -1.66 -5.86
C SER A 440 23.49 -2.87 -5.83
N LEU A 441 24.00 -4.03 -5.38
CA LEU A 441 23.19 -5.24 -5.18
C LEU A 441 22.72 -5.45 -3.74
N MET A 442 23.18 -4.65 -2.79
CA MET A 442 22.65 -4.74 -1.42
C MET A 442 21.23 -4.19 -1.40
N THR A 443 20.34 -4.80 -0.64
CA THR A 443 19.06 -4.20 -0.28
C THR A 443 19.29 -3.04 0.69
N ASP A 444 18.27 -2.19 0.85
CA ASP A 444 18.38 -1.04 1.76
C ASP A 444 18.56 -1.48 3.21
N ASP A 445 17.90 -2.56 3.64
CA ASP A 445 18.07 -3.13 4.97
C ASP A 445 19.43 -3.82 5.16
N GLU A 446 19.96 -4.49 4.13
CA GLU A 446 21.32 -5.05 4.21
C GLU A 446 22.36 -3.94 4.35
N PHE A 447 22.19 -2.83 3.61
CA PHE A 447 23.08 -1.68 3.70
C PHE A 447 22.93 -0.93 5.03
N ALA A 448 21.69 -0.74 5.50
CA ALA A 448 21.41 -0.17 6.81
C ALA A 448 21.91 -1.07 7.94
N ALA A 449 21.88 -2.39 7.80
CA ALA A 449 22.47 -3.32 8.78
C ALA A 449 24.00 -3.27 8.75
N PHE A 450 24.61 -3.14 7.58
CA PHE A 450 26.05 -2.92 7.44
C PHE A 450 26.50 -1.66 8.21
N LEU A 451 25.73 -0.57 8.15
CA LEU A 451 26.02 0.68 8.86
C LEU A 451 25.53 0.70 10.31
N GLY A 452 24.34 0.19 10.61
CA GLY A 452 23.77 0.10 11.94
C GLY A 452 24.53 -0.85 12.87
N ASN A 453 25.20 -1.87 12.32
CA ASN A 453 26.21 -2.61 13.05
C ASN A 453 27.43 -1.73 13.40
N SER A 454 27.69 -0.63 12.70
CA SER A 454 28.85 0.23 12.94
C SER A 454 28.62 1.28 14.03
N TYR A 455 27.37 1.60 14.36
CA TYR A 455 27.00 2.63 15.33
C TYR A 455 26.02 2.08 16.37
N ASN A 456 26.52 1.84 17.57
CA ASN A 456 25.76 1.18 18.63
C ASN A 456 25.09 2.25 19.54
N ASN A 457 23.77 2.13 19.78
CA ASN A 457 22.93 3.05 20.58
C ASN A 457 23.32 3.19 22.07
N MET A 458 24.49 2.70 22.47
CA MET A 458 25.10 3.05 23.76
C MET A 458 25.57 4.49 23.67
N GLY A 459 24.78 5.42 24.18
CA GLY A 459 25.07 6.86 24.15
C GLY A 459 26.53 7.15 24.49
N GLY A 460 27.16 8.01 23.68
CA GLY A 460 28.53 8.45 23.90
C GLY A 460 28.74 8.90 25.35
N LEU A 461 29.86 8.49 25.96
CA LEU A 461 30.17 8.81 27.36
C LEU A 461 30.22 10.32 27.59
N THR A 462 29.42 10.79 28.54
CA THR A 462 29.54 12.09 29.22
C THR A 462 30.77 12.21 30.13
N ASN A 463 31.66 11.20 30.17
CA ASN A 463 32.69 11.02 31.21
C ASN A 463 34.14 10.96 30.70
N LEU A 464 34.42 11.38 29.47
CA LEU A 464 35.79 11.68 29.09
C LEU A 464 36.17 13.07 29.61
N ASN A 465 37.44 13.28 29.99
CA ASN A 465 38.02 14.62 30.14
C ASN A 465 38.13 15.26 28.75
N ILE A 466 36.97 15.45 28.10
CA ILE A 466 36.82 16.18 26.86
C ILE A 466 36.53 17.62 27.24
N THR A 467 37.34 18.53 26.72
CA THR A 467 37.00 19.94 26.75
C THR A 467 35.95 20.20 25.69
N VAL A 468 34.81 20.75 26.11
CA VAL A 468 33.82 21.29 25.18
C VAL A 468 34.37 22.62 24.70
N GLU A 469 34.63 22.73 23.41
CA GLU A 469 35.05 23.99 22.82
C GLU A 469 33.80 24.84 22.60
N ASP A 470 33.55 25.77 23.53
CA ASP A 470 32.55 26.82 23.35
C ASP A 470 33.24 27.99 22.62
N PRO A 471 32.75 28.46 21.47
CA PRO A 471 33.22 29.73 20.94
C PRO A 471 32.91 30.79 22.00
N HIS A 472 33.94 31.38 22.61
CA HIS A 472 33.78 32.47 23.57
C HIS A 472 32.82 33.52 22.99
N GLU A 473 31.74 33.83 23.71
CA GLU A 473 30.81 34.94 23.41
C GLU A 473 31.51 36.32 23.39
N ASP A 474 32.80 36.39 23.76
CA ASP A 474 33.55 37.62 23.98
C ASP A 474 34.42 38.10 22.79
N GLU A 475 34.28 37.52 21.59
CA GLU A 475 34.83 38.10 20.34
C GLU A 475 33.77 38.19 19.25
N PHE A 476 32.64 38.84 19.56
CA PHE A 476 31.75 39.43 18.55
C PHE A 476 32.29 40.80 18.11
N ASP A 477 33.56 40.87 17.72
CA ASP A 477 34.14 42.06 17.10
C ASP A 477 34.26 41.83 15.59
N GLY A 478 33.27 42.35 14.87
CA GLY A 478 33.28 42.46 13.42
C GLY A 478 32.78 41.24 12.65
N PHE A 479 32.18 41.54 11.50
CA PHE A 479 31.85 40.63 10.40
C PHE A 479 33.08 39.79 9.96
N ASN A 480 33.51 38.81 10.76
CA ASN A 480 34.42 37.78 10.30
C ASN A 480 33.61 36.81 9.46
N VAL A 481 33.64 37.08 8.16
CA VAL A 481 33.33 36.13 7.10
C VAL A 481 33.94 34.78 7.51
N LEU A 482 33.10 33.80 7.84
CA LEU A 482 33.51 32.38 7.93
C LEU A 482 34.46 32.13 6.77
N GLY A 483 35.65 31.56 7.02
CA GLY A 483 36.72 31.46 6.01
C GLY A 483 36.18 31.06 4.63
N ALA A 484 36.71 31.63 3.55
CA ALA A 484 36.12 31.45 2.21
C ALA A 484 36.03 29.96 1.79
N SER A 485 36.98 29.13 2.22
CA SER A 485 36.99 27.67 2.09
C SER A 485 38.23 27.08 2.76
N LYS A 486 38.17 25.85 3.23
CA LYS A 486 39.32 25.09 3.73
C LYS A 486 39.21 23.63 3.27
N ASP A 487 40.28 23.09 2.69
CA ASP A 487 40.34 21.66 2.35
C ASP A 487 41.71 21.09 2.71
N TRP A 488 41.79 20.34 3.81
CA TRP A 488 43.04 19.73 4.27
C TRP A 488 43.57 18.67 3.32
N SER A 489 42.71 18.03 2.52
CA SER A 489 43.13 16.96 1.59
C SER A 489 43.91 17.47 0.38
N THR A 490 43.81 18.76 0.07
CA THR A 490 44.51 19.41 -1.04
C THR A 490 45.49 20.49 -0.58
N SER A 491 45.18 21.21 0.50
CA SER A 491 46.04 22.27 1.05
C SER A 491 47.17 21.76 1.94
N SER A 492 47.18 20.47 2.28
CA SER A 492 48.20 19.84 3.12
C SER A 492 48.51 18.41 2.68
N SER A 493 49.67 17.88 3.08
CA SER A 493 49.96 16.44 3.04
C SER A 493 49.48 15.69 4.31
N CYS A 494 48.63 16.32 5.12
CA CYS A 494 48.25 15.84 6.45
C CYS A 494 46.88 15.17 6.50
N VAL A 495 46.34 14.73 5.36
CA VAL A 495 45.21 13.81 5.30
C VAL A 495 45.71 12.51 4.69
N ALA A 496 45.56 11.41 5.41
CA ALA A 496 45.94 10.10 4.89
C ALA A 496 45.15 9.75 3.61
N PRO A 497 45.66 8.85 2.74
CA PRO A 497 44.88 8.30 1.64
C PRO A 497 43.55 7.69 2.10
N VAL A 498 42.56 7.63 1.20
CA VAL A 498 41.30 6.92 1.47
C VAL A 498 41.59 5.44 1.68
N LYS A 499 41.09 4.89 2.77
CA LYS A 499 41.23 3.47 3.16
C LYS A 499 39.86 2.79 3.04
N ASN A 500 39.83 1.46 3.14
CA ASN A 500 38.62 0.66 3.04
C ASN A 500 38.42 -0.21 4.30
N GLN A 501 37.31 -0.01 5.01
CA GLN A 501 36.93 -0.80 6.19
C GLN A 501 36.36 -2.18 5.82
N GLY A 502 36.11 -2.44 4.53
CA GLY A 502 35.49 -3.66 4.02
C GLY A 502 34.12 -3.91 4.65
N ALA A 503 33.80 -5.18 4.88
CA ALA A 503 32.53 -5.61 5.47
C ALA A 503 32.51 -5.58 7.02
N CYS A 504 33.47 -4.88 7.65
CA CYS A 504 33.51 -4.70 9.10
C CYS A 504 32.93 -3.34 9.51
N GLY A 505 32.03 -3.32 10.49
CA GLY A 505 31.43 -2.10 11.02
C GLY A 505 32.36 -1.29 11.93
N SER A 506 33.51 -0.88 11.41
CA SER A 506 34.60 -0.22 12.14
C SER A 506 34.82 1.24 11.75
N CYS A 507 33.85 1.89 11.11
CA CYS A 507 33.94 3.28 10.65
C CYS A 507 34.40 4.25 11.76
N TRP A 508 33.96 4.01 13.00
CA TRP A 508 34.36 4.76 14.20
C TRP A 508 35.87 4.73 14.44
N ALA A 509 36.53 3.59 14.20
CA ALA A 509 37.98 3.46 14.31
C ALA A 509 38.68 4.23 13.18
N PHE A 510 38.20 4.13 11.94
CA PHE A 510 38.76 4.84 10.79
C PHE A 510 38.65 6.37 10.93
N ALA A 511 37.49 6.88 11.35
CA ALA A 511 37.28 8.31 11.56
C ALA A 511 38.22 8.86 12.66
N SER A 512 38.39 8.11 13.75
CA SER A 512 39.25 8.50 14.88
C SER A 512 40.73 8.43 14.58
N VAL A 513 41.16 7.34 13.93
CA VAL A 513 42.56 7.18 13.53
C VAL A 513 42.90 8.24 12.47
N GLY A 514 41.99 8.52 11.53
CA GLY A 514 42.18 9.57 10.53
C GLY A 514 42.31 10.98 11.14
N SER A 515 41.54 11.31 12.19
CA SER A 515 41.69 12.59 12.88
C SER A 515 43.02 12.67 13.65
N LEU A 516 43.44 11.58 14.28
CA LEU A 516 44.74 11.49 14.95
C LEU A 516 45.93 11.57 13.98
N GLU A 517 45.89 10.85 12.86
CA GLU A 517 46.91 10.92 11.78
C GLU A 517 47.09 12.36 11.31
N SER A 518 45.96 13.07 11.14
CA SER A 518 45.95 14.47 10.72
C SER A 518 46.56 15.40 11.78
N ALA A 519 46.11 15.28 13.04
CA ALA A 519 46.66 16.05 14.16
C ALA A 519 48.18 15.82 14.33
N HIS A 520 48.62 14.56 14.20
CA HIS A 520 50.02 14.19 14.28
C HIS A 520 50.85 14.77 13.16
N CYS A 521 50.36 14.69 11.92
CA CYS A 521 51.04 15.29 10.78
C CYS A 521 51.09 16.81 10.90
N ILE A 522 50.03 17.48 11.33
CA ILE A 522 50.02 18.95 11.49
C ILE A 522 51.11 19.38 12.49
N LYS A 523 51.23 18.66 13.61
CA LYS A 523 52.24 18.96 14.64
C LYS A 523 53.68 18.62 14.22
N THR A 524 53.88 17.51 13.50
CA THR A 524 55.23 16.97 13.21
C THR A 524 55.72 17.20 11.79
N GLN A 525 54.83 17.65 10.89
CA GLN A 525 55.03 17.73 9.45
C GLN A 525 55.34 16.38 8.78
N LYS A 526 55.02 15.26 9.45
CA LYS A 526 55.22 13.91 8.94
C LYS A 526 53.94 13.09 9.05
N LEU A 527 53.38 12.72 7.89
CA LEU A 527 52.25 11.79 7.84
C LEU A 527 52.72 10.38 8.19
N THR A 528 52.20 9.84 9.30
CA THR A 528 52.46 8.47 9.74
C THR A 528 51.13 7.71 9.68
N LEU A 529 51.08 6.62 8.92
CA LEU A 529 49.87 5.79 8.82
C LEU A 529 49.75 4.89 10.06
N LEU A 530 48.63 5.01 10.77
CA LEU A 530 48.34 4.34 12.03
C LEU A 530 47.36 3.19 11.81
N SER A 531 47.33 2.22 12.74
CA SER A 531 46.57 0.98 12.59
C SER A 531 45.14 1.08 13.10
N GLU A 532 44.17 1.09 12.19
CA GLU A 532 42.76 0.90 12.52
C GLU A 532 42.46 -0.48 13.12
N GLN A 533 43.25 -1.49 12.74
CA GLN A 533 43.08 -2.86 13.23
C GLN A 533 43.32 -2.95 14.73
N GLU A 534 44.35 -2.27 15.23
CA GLU A 534 44.65 -2.27 16.67
C GLU A 534 43.45 -1.72 17.45
N VAL A 535 42.92 -0.55 17.04
CA VAL A 535 41.75 0.06 17.67
C VAL A 535 40.55 -0.88 17.59
N THR A 536 40.29 -1.44 16.41
CA THR A 536 39.17 -2.37 16.20
C THR A 536 39.24 -3.60 17.11
N SER A 537 40.42 -4.22 17.27
CA SER A 537 40.59 -5.46 18.05
C SER A 537 40.80 -5.25 19.56
N CYS A 538 41.40 -4.14 19.95
CA CYS A 538 41.93 -3.94 21.31
C CYS A 538 41.14 -2.96 22.17
N GLU A 539 40.40 -2.04 21.58
CA GLU A 539 39.45 -1.19 22.29
C GLU A 539 38.29 -2.08 22.82
N LYS A 540 37.86 -1.88 24.07
CA LYS A 540 36.93 -2.79 24.78
C LYS A 540 35.60 -2.15 25.15
N GLN A 541 35.45 -0.83 25.03
CA GLN A 541 34.19 -0.11 25.25
C GLN A 541 33.27 -0.20 24.03
N SER A 542 33.87 -0.30 22.84
CA SER A 542 33.22 -0.57 21.56
C SER A 542 33.16 -2.06 21.26
N HIS A 543 32.47 -2.41 20.18
CA HIS A 543 32.15 -3.79 19.79
C HIS A 543 32.90 -4.20 18.51
N GLY A 544 34.04 -3.56 18.21
CA GLY A 544 34.87 -3.87 17.05
C GLY A 544 34.12 -3.71 15.73
N CYS A 545 33.90 -4.81 15.00
CA CYS A 545 33.11 -4.83 13.77
C CYS A 545 31.59 -4.70 13.98
N SER A 546 31.13 -4.76 15.23
CA SER A 546 29.75 -4.46 15.63
C SER A 546 29.63 -3.08 16.27
N GLY A 547 30.53 -2.17 15.89
CA GLY A 547 30.32 -0.74 16.04
C GLY A 547 30.93 -0.11 17.27
N GLY A 548 30.96 1.21 17.27
CA GLY A 548 31.66 1.98 18.29
C GLY A 548 31.55 3.48 18.08
N TRP A 549 32.28 4.22 18.92
CA TRP A 549 32.24 5.68 18.98
C TRP A 549 33.63 6.28 18.84
N PRO A 550 33.81 7.37 18.06
CA PRO A 550 35.12 7.97 17.88
C PRO A 550 35.85 8.37 19.18
N GLU A 551 35.08 8.80 20.17
CA GLU A 551 35.53 9.19 21.49
C GLU A 551 36.23 8.03 22.23
N TYR A 552 35.69 6.82 22.13
CA TYR A 552 36.27 5.62 22.76
C TYR A 552 37.59 5.23 22.12
N ALA A 553 37.70 5.33 20.80
CA ALA A 553 38.95 5.10 20.08
C ALA A 553 40.04 6.08 20.54
N LEU A 554 39.75 7.38 20.55
CA LEU A 554 40.73 8.41 20.95
C LEU A 554 41.14 8.25 22.43
N ASN A 555 40.20 7.93 23.31
CA ASN A 555 40.50 7.67 24.71
C ASN A 555 41.38 6.44 24.89
N TYR A 556 41.11 5.36 24.17
CA TYR A 556 41.96 4.18 24.18
C TYR A 556 43.39 4.51 23.75
N ILE A 557 43.57 5.24 22.65
CA ILE A 557 44.90 5.62 22.17
C ILE A 557 45.62 6.49 23.22
N LYS A 558 44.90 7.43 23.84
CA LYS A 558 45.41 8.25 24.95
C LYS A 558 45.89 7.40 26.12
N THR A 559 45.06 6.49 26.63
CA THR A 559 45.39 5.66 27.81
C THR A 559 46.54 4.68 27.54
N LYS A 560 46.74 4.28 26.29
CA LYS A 560 47.89 3.45 25.90
C LYS A 560 49.15 4.25 25.55
N GLY A 561 49.06 5.58 25.51
CA GLY A 561 50.19 6.46 25.19
C GLY A 561 50.68 6.34 23.75
N GLY A 562 49.80 5.98 22.82
CA GLY A 562 50.14 5.79 21.41
C GLY A 562 49.47 4.58 20.76
N ILE A 563 49.79 4.36 19.49
CA ILE A 563 49.15 3.38 18.61
C ILE A 563 50.18 2.84 17.60
N CYS A 564 50.04 1.61 17.14
CA CYS A 564 50.89 0.99 16.14
C CYS A 564 50.67 1.58 14.75
N THR A 565 51.68 1.44 13.89
CA THR A 565 51.55 1.81 12.47
C THR A 565 50.71 0.79 11.72
N ALA A 566 50.08 1.22 10.63
CA ALA A 566 49.30 0.35 9.75
C ALA A 566 50.13 -0.86 9.25
N ASP A 567 51.41 -0.65 8.95
CA ASP A 567 52.32 -1.72 8.50
C ASP A 567 52.63 -2.74 9.62
N ALA A 568 52.77 -2.28 10.85
CA ALA A 568 53.11 -3.15 11.99
C ALA A 568 51.90 -3.94 12.51
N TYR A 569 50.68 -3.44 12.27
CA TYR A 569 49.44 -4.14 12.62
C TYR A 569 48.43 -3.98 11.46
N PRO A 570 48.55 -4.79 10.39
CA PRO A 570 47.72 -4.65 9.18
C PRO A 570 46.23 -4.92 9.41
N TYR A 571 45.39 -4.20 8.67
CA TYR A 571 43.94 -4.35 8.69
C TYR A 571 43.47 -5.62 7.98
N LYS A 572 42.78 -6.48 8.73
CA LYS A 572 42.26 -7.79 8.30
C LYS A 572 40.76 -7.92 8.55
N SER A 573 40.21 -7.14 9.50
CA SER A 573 38.81 -7.23 9.88
C SER A 573 37.84 -6.97 8.72
N GLY A 574 38.22 -6.14 7.75
CA GLY A 574 37.38 -5.86 6.58
C GLY A 574 37.07 -7.10 5.72
N SER A 575 38.04 -8.00 5.56
CA SER A 575 37.85 -9.23 4.77
C SER A 575 37.39 -10.42 5.61
N THR A 576 37.79 -10.50 6.88
CA THR A 576 37.37 -11.60 7.77
C THR A 576 35.99 -11.39 8.37
N GLN A 577 35.47 -10.16 8.33
CA GLN A 577 34.23 -9.73 9.02
C GLN A 577 34.26 -10.01 10.53
N GLN A 578 35.46 -10.14 11.10
CA GLN A 578 35.67 -10.43 12.51
C GLN A 578 36.52 -9.34 13.15
N THR A 579 36.13 -8.92 14.35
CA THR A 579 36.88 -7.95 15.18
C THR A 579 38.34 -8.36 15.38
N GLY A 580 38.62 -9.67 15.41
CA GLY A 580 39.94 -10.22 15.65
C GLY A 580 40.37 -10.11 17.12
N SER A 581 41.34 -10.94 17.51
CA SER A 581 41.90 -10.91 18.86
C SER A 581 42.94 -9.80 18.99
N CYS A 582 42.90 -9.04 20.09
CA CYS A 582 43.90 -8.03 20.40
C CYS A 582 45.29 -8.66 20.55
N GLN A 583 46.23 -8.26 19.69
CA GLN A 583 47.62 -8.72 19.73
C GLN A 583 48.53 -7.63 20.30
N ALA A 584 49.49 -8.03 21.13
CA ALA A 584 50.58 -7.16 21.59
C ALA A 584 51.82 -7.31 20.68
N SER A 585 51.63 -7.21 19.36
CA SER A 585 52.63 -7.63 18.37
C SER A 585 53.48 -6.50 17.81
N CYS A 586 53.25 -5.24 18.20
CA CYS A 586 53.84 -4.08 17.54
C CYS A 586 54.40 -3.07 18.53
N SER A 587 55.45 -2.36 18.10
CA SER A 587 56.00 -1.21 18.82
C SER A 587 55.12 0.01 18.53
N ARG A 588 54.48 0.55 19.57
CA ARG A 588 53.58 1.70 19.45
C ARG A 588 54.36 2.95 19.06
N GLN A 589 53.79 3.75 18.14
CA GLN A 589 54.23 5.12 17.93
C GLN A 589 53.81 5.96 19.14
N PRO A 590 54.74 6.65 19.83
CA PRO A 590 54.45 7.37 21.06
C PRO A 590 53.73 8.71 20.76
N ILE A 591 52.46 8.62 20.38
CA ILE A 591 51.60 9.77 20.10
C ILE A 591 50.77 10.05 21.35
N GLN A 592 51.19 11.06 22.11
CA GLN A 592 50.52 11.46 23.35
C GLN A 592 49.37 12.41 23.05
N ILE A 593 48.13 11.94 23.24
CA ILE A 593 46.94 12.79 23.15
C ILE A 593 46.81 13.56 24.48
N SER A 594 46.95 14.89 24.42
CA SER A 594 46.78 15.75 25.60
C SER A 594 45.31 15.76 26.04
N GLN A 595 44.40 16.02 25.12
CA GLN A 595 42.95 15.99 25.33
C GLN A 595 42.22 15.60 24.04
N GLY A 596 41.01 15.03 24.19
CA GLY A 596 40.03 15.00 23.11
C GLY A 596 39.18 16.25 23.23
N VAL A 597 38.83 16.86 22.09
CA VAL A 597 37.97 18.05 22.03
C VAL A 597 36.65 17.65 21.40
N SER A 598 35.54 18.04 22.03
CA SER A 598 34.19 17.89 21.49
C SER A 598 33.74 19.26 20.99
N VAL A 599 33.42 19.30 19.70
CA VAL A 599 32.97 20.47 18.97
C VAL A 599 31.45 20.46 18.96
N ARG A 600 30.86 21.52 19.51
CA ARG A 600 29.40 21.67 19.58
C ARG A 600 28.76 21.55 18.18
N PRO A 601 27.60 20.88 18.05
CA PRO A 601 26.88 20.72 16.78
C PRO A 601 26.32 22.07 16.27
N SER A 602 27.16 22.86 15.61
CA SER A 602 26.80 24.12 14.96
C SER A 602 27.72 24.37 13.78
N GLU A 603 27.20 25.05 12.76
CA GLU A 603 27.96 25.33 11.54
C GLU A 603 29.24 26.12 11.84
N SER A 604 29.15 27.18 12.65
CA SER A 604 30.29 28.04 12.99
C SER A 604 31.36 27.30 13.79
N ALA A 605 30.98 26.48 14.77
CA ALA A 605 31.93 25.70 15.55
C ALA A 605 32.64 24.65 14.68
N PHE A 606 31.92 23.98 13.78
CA PHE A 606 32.49 22.99 12.87
C PHE A 606 33.46 23.64 11.89
N VAL A 607 33.10 24.80 11.33
CA VAL A 607 33.98 25.59 10.46
C VAL A 607 35.25 26.01 11.20
N SER A 608 35.12 26.57 12.41
CA SER A 608 36.25 27.00 13.24
C SER A 608 37.17 25.83 13.64
N ALA A 609 36.60 24.68 13.97
CA ALA A 609 37.38 23.46 14.24
C ALA A 609 38.13 22.97 13.00
N LEU A 610 37.46 22.97 11.84
CA LEU A 610 38.05 22.59 10.56
C LEU A 610 39.11 23.57 10.07
N ASP A 611 39.14 24.82 10.52
CA ASP A 611 40.27 25.72 10.26
C ASP A 611 41.56 25.27 10.95
N LYS A 612 41.43 24.54 12.07
CA LYS A 612 42.55 24.02 12.86
C LYS A 612 43.01 22.66 12.39
N GLN A 613 42.09 21.71 12.17
CA GLN A 613 42.41 20.36 11.71
C GLN A 613 41.17 19.53 11.32
N PRO A 614 41.33 18.40 10.60
CA PRO A 614 40.27 17.42 10.39
C PRO A 614 39.72 16.82 11.69
N MET A 615 38.42 16.49 11.70
CA MET A 615 37.72 15.94 12.86
C MET A 615 36.77 14.81 12.49
N ALA A 616 36.57 13.86 13.40
CA ALA A 616 35.58 12.82 13.25
C ALA A 616 34.17 13.40 13.47
N VAL A 617 33.21 13.00 12.64
CA VAL A 617 31.80 13.41 12.74
C VAL A 617 30.91 12.19 12.49
N VAL A 618 29.66 12.27 12.92
CA VAL A 618 28.65 11.23 12.71
C VAL A 618 27.57 11.75 11.76
N VAL A 619 27.10 10.89 10.87
CA VAL A 619 26.15 11.20 9.80
C VAL A 619 25.09 10.11 9.65
N ALA A 620 23.99 10.45 8.99
CA ALA A 620 22.94 9.52 8.58
C ALA A 620 23.24 8.98 7.16
N ALA A 621 23.88 7.82 7.08
CA ALA A 621 24.36 7.22 5.84
C ALA A 621 23.63 5.93 5.43
N GLY A 622 22.78 5.33 6.28
CA GLY A 622 21.97 4.14 6.01
C GLY A 622 20.86 4.29 4.98
N ASN A 623 21.15 4.92 3.84
CA ASN A 623 20.15 5.27 2.82
C ASN A 623 20.74 5.28 1.40
N ASN A 624 19.85 5.28 0.39
CA ASN A 624 20.24 5.22 -1.03
C ASN A 624 21.07 6.42 -1.51
N VAL A 625 20.95 7.60 -0.87
CA VAL A 625 21.76 8.78 -1.20
C VAL A 625 23.24 8.46 -0.99
N TRP A 626 23.61 7.93 0.18
CA TRP A 626 25.01 7.54 0.44
C TRP A 626 25.43 6.29 -0.32
N LYS A 627 24.56 5.28 -0.35
CA LYS A 627 24.83 3.99 -0.99
C LYS A 627 25.23 4.17 -2.46
N GLN A 628 24.57 5.08 -3.19
CA GLN A 628 24.74 5.27 -4.64
C GLN A 628 25.46 6.56 -5.04
N TYR A 629 26.04 7.28 -4.08
CA TYR A 629 26.71 8.55 -4.35
C TYR A 629 27.95 8.38 -5.24
N LYS A 630 28.10 9.24 -6.25
CA LYS A 630 29.28 9.31 -7.14
C LYS A 630 29.95 10.67 -7.18
N GLY A 631 29.22 11.76 -6.93
CA GLY A 631 29.79 13.10 -6.93
C GLY A 631 28.75 14.20 -6.76
N GLY A 632 29.18 15.47 -6.77
CA GLY A 632 28.30 16.62 -6.62
C GLY A 632 27.82 16.88 -5.20
N LEU A 633 26.91 17.83 -5.01
CA LEU A 633 26.46 18.28 -3.69
C LEU A 633 25.19 17.57 -3.24
N VAL A 634 25.27 16.80 -2.14
CA VAL A 634 24.09 16.25 -1.47
C VAL A 634 23.45 17.31 -0.60
N SER A 635 22.21 17.64 -0.90
CA SER A 635 21.41 18.67 -0.23
C SER A 635 20.56 18.14 0.92
N SER A 636 20.14 16.87 0.86
CA SER A 636 19.30 16.22 1.86
C SER A 636 19.44 14.69 1.84
N CYS A 637 19.13 14.08 2.99
CA CYS A 637 18.99 12.63 3.14
C CYS A 637 17.56 12.30 3.62
N PRO A 638 17.02 11.11 3.28
CA PRO A 638 15.65 10.72 3.65
C PRO A 638 15.48 10.45 5.15
N SER A 639 16.58 10.15 5.84
CA SER A 639 16.63 9.94 7.28
C SER A 639 17.69 10.81 7.92
N ASN A 640 17.46 11.14 9.18
CA ASN A 640 18.38 11.82 10.08
C ASN A 640 18.88 10.89 11.20
N GLN A 641 18.60 9.59 11.10
CA GLN A 641 19.12 8.61 12.03
C GLN A 641 20.62 8.44 11.82
N LEU A 642 21.41 8.91 12.79
CA LEU A 642 22.86 8.78 12.78
C LEU A 642 23.26 7.29 12.89
N ASP A 643 24.11 6.84 11.98
CA ASP A 643 24.50 5.43 11.86
C ASP A 643 25.93 5.22 11.32
N HIS A 644 26.66 6.29 10.99
CA HIS A 644 27.97 6.16 10.37
C HIS A 644 28.93 7.26 10.84
N ALA A 645 30.18 6.87 11.12
CA ALA A 645 31.24 7.78 11.55
C ALA A 645 32.26 8.01 10.43
N VAL A 646 32.56 9.26 10.15
CA VAL A 646 33.36 9.70 8.99
C VAL A 646 34.30 10.85 9.39
N LEU A 647 35.26 11.17 8.54
CA LEU A 647 36.22 12.25 8.80
C LEU A 647 35.84 13.50 8.00
N ALA A 648 35.47 14.59 8.68
CA ALA A 648 35.34 15.90 8.06
C ALA A 648 36.74 16.48 7.83
N VAL A 649 37.06 16.79 6.56
CA VAL A 649 38.41 17.25 6.14
C VAL A 649 38.42 18.67 5.59
N GLY A 650 37.26 19.31 5.51
CA GLY A 650 37.15 20.65 4.97
C GLY A 650 35.72 21.13 4.79
N TYR A 651 35.61 22.35 4.30
CA TYR A 651 34.37 23.02 3.98
C TYR A 651 34.62 24.04 2.85
N GLY A 652 33.57 24.40 2.12
CA GLY A 652 33.68 25.42 1.09
C GLY A 652 32.34 25.69 0.44
N ASP A 653 32.37 26.34 -0.72
CA ASP A 653 31.21 26.61 -1.54
C ASP A 653 31.31 25.87 -2.87
N MET A 654 30.20 25.34 -3.35
CA MET A 654 30.08 24.75 -4.68
C MET A 654 28.69 25.04 -5.26
N SER A 655 28.45 24.66 -6.52
CA SER A 655 27.10 24.78 -7.11
C SER A 655 26.08 24.07 -6.21
N GLY A 656 25.00 24.77 -5.86
CA GLY A 656 23.96 24.28 -4.93
C GLY A 656 24.11 24.72 -3.47
N GLY A 657 25.28 25.23 -3.05
CA GLY A 657 25.48 25.89 -1.76
C GLY A 657 26.78 25.53 -1.02
N SER A 658 26.86 26.00 0.22
CA SER A 658 27.98 25.73 1.13
C SER A 658 27.95 24.29 1.63
N HIS A 659 29.11 23.66 1.70
CA HIS A 659 29.25 22.23 1.99
C HIS A 659 30.35 21.94 3.03
N PHE A 660 30.25 20.76 3.64
CA PHE A 660 31.35 20.05 4.30
C PHE A 660 31.88 18.97 3.36
N LYS A 661 33.21 18.86 3.25
CA LYS A 661 33.90 17.79 2.54
C LYS A 661 34.22 16.68 3.53
N ILE A 662 33.66 15.51 3.28
CA ILE A 662 33.75 14.36 4.16
C ILE A 662 34.54 13.26 3.46
N LYS A 663 35.56 12.74 4.14
CA LYS A 663 36.33 11.56 3.74
C LYS A 663 35.68 10.31 4.34
N ASN A 664 35.34 9.36 3.48
CA ASN A 664 34.73 8.09 3.87
C ASN A 664 35.77 6.95 3.97
N SER A 665 35.34 5.81 4.50
CA SER A 665 36.13 4.60 4.72
C SER A 665 35.70 3.42 3.84
N TRP A 666 35.13 3.69 2.66
CA TRP A 666 34.66 2.67 1.70
C TRP A 666 35.53 2.58 0.44
N GLY A 667 36.81 2.97 0.52
CA GLY A 667 37.71 2.96 -0.63
C GLY A 667 37.49 4.09 -1.63
N THR A 668 38.37 4.14 -2.64
CA THR A 668 38.39 5.22 -3.64
C THR A 668 37.42 5.00 -4.81
N SER A 669 36.84 3.80 -4.94
CA SER A 669 35.84 3.45 -5.95
C SER A 669 34.47 4.07 -5.66
N TRP A 670 34.16 4.30 -4.38
CA TRP A 670 32.94 4.93 -3.91
C TRP A 670 33.04 6.47 -3.89
N GLY A 671 31.93 7.16 -4.20
CA GLY A 671 31.85 8.62 -4.16
C GLY A 671 32.82 9.33 -5.11
N ASP A 672 33.13 10.59 -4.80
CA ASP A 672 34.15 11.35 -5.53
C ASP A 672 35.53 10.94 -4.98
N LYS A 673 36.05 9.81 -5.47
CA LYS A 673 37.34 9.24 -5.06
C LYS A 673 37.44 8.99 -3.54
N GLY A 674 36.34 8.54 -2.93
CA GLY A 674 36.23 8.28 -1.49
C GLY A 674 35.75 9.47 -0.66
N TYR A 675 35.36 10.57 -1.29
CA TYR A 675 34.81 11.76 -0.64
C TYR A 675 33.35 11.97 -1.00
N ILE A 676 32.64 12.67 -0.12
CA ILE A 676 31.28 13.16 -0.33
C ILE A 676 31.18 14.62 0.11
N TYR A 677 30.40 15.41 -0.63
CA TYR A 677 30.12 16.80 -0.31
C TYR A 677 28.69 16.91 0.20
N LEU A 678 28.55 17.26 1.47
CA LEU A 678 27.25 17.42 2.12
C LEU A 678 26.99 18.90 2.31
N LYS A 679 25.82 19.38 1.89
CA LYS A 679 25.36 20.73 2.25
C LYS A 679 25.41 20.89 3.77
N ARG A 680 25.86 22.05 4.25
CA ARG A 680 25.99 22.28 5.70
C ARG A 680 24.63 22.05 6.38
N GLY A 681 24.61 21.15 7.37
CA GLY A 681 23.39 20.72 8.09
C GLY A 681 22.60 19.58 7.45
N ALA A 682 22.99 19.08 6.27
CA ALA A 682 22.34 17.93 5.64
C ALA A 682 22.79 16.60 6.28
N CYS A 683 21.95 15.56 6.15
CA CYS A 683 22.26 14.18 6.52
C CYS A 683 22.76 14.01 7.96
N GLY A 684 22.24 14.83 8.90
CA GLY A 684 22.59 14.76 10.31
C GLY A 684 24.00 15.23 10.69
N VAL A 685 24.80 15.77 9.76
CA VAL A 685 26.22 16.11 10.02
C VAL A 685 26.43 17.14 11.14
N LEU A 686 25.39 17.90 11.50
CA LEU A 686 25.37 18.86 12.60
C LEU A 686 24.39 18.45 13.72
N GLN A 687 24.07 17.16 13.89
CA GLN A 687 23.20 16.69 14.97
C GLN A 687 23.96 16.24 16.21
N GLU A 688 25.14 15.66 16.01
CA GLU A 688 26.02 15.21 17.09
C GLU A 688 27.31 16.02 17.08
N SER A 689 27.99 16.02 18.22
CA SER A 689 29.26 16.73 18.38
C SER A 689 30.36 16.14 17.49
N GLY A 690 31.18 17.00 16.89
CA GLY A 690 32.39 16.58 16.20
C GLY A 690 33.51 16.33 17.21
N VAL A 691 34.46 15.43 16.90
CA VAL A 691 35.53 15.09 17.85
C VAL A 691 36.90 15.04 17.16
N TYR A 692 37.88 15.66 17.80
CA TYR A 692 39.28 15.59 17.36
C TYR A 692 40.26 15.52 18.55
N PRO A 693 41.45 14.92 18.40
CA PRO A 693 42.49 14.95 19.43
C PRO A 693 43.38 16.20 19.32
N THR A 694 43.93 16.65 20.44
CA THR A 694 45.09 17.56 20.47
C THR A 694 46.32 16.82 21.00
N LEU A 695 47.50 17.22 20.53
CA LEU A 695 48.78 16.55 20.82
C LEU A 695 49.76 17.41 21.59
#